data_AF-A0A0C1JW53-F1
#
_entry.id   AF-A0A0C1JW53-F1
#
_cell.length_a   1.000
_cell.length_b   1.000
_cell.length_c   1.000
_cell.angle_alpha   90.00
_cell.angle_beta   90.00
_cell.angle_gamma   90.00
#
_symmetry.space_group_name_H-M   'P 1'
#
loop_
_entity.id
_entity.type
_entity.pdbx_description
1 polymer ?
#
loop_
_entity_poly.entity_id
_entity_poly.type
_entity_poly.pdbx_seq_one_letter_code
_entity_poly.pdbx_strand_id
1 'polypeptide(L)'
;MLGKGLFNFKGKYLDRSLGYFDERPSLYLYLFTHLFFMKNSIDIFQKNCEKWSYTNPQKALLLPYIDCKDLTFCITKQEEQNLIFQYRGETHYFHGQQGALDEAKEWFKMTRLAEVPLIYVYGVGLGYYYQAAQGWLQEDPSRRLVFLEDNLAVIHRLFETHLGFQLVHDPQVQLHFFEDLEKSKELFNILYWNFFLTTLTVSGLKLYQDLKAEQYAHLKHTLAYEASVKNSLLTEYLEYGTGFFKNFYPNILSLEGAYLADELFGKFRNIPAIICGAGPSLEKNLSLLGKLLNKALVFAGGSALNALNESDIQPHFGAGIDPNAPQYDRLSTNSSFETPFFYRNRLLHKAFNTIHGPRLYVTGSGGYDISSFFEEGLGIKGTPIEEGHNVVNFCLEIAHALGCNPIIFVGMDLAYTDMKAYASGVIEDNRVEAADITTTQNIDQAALLKTDIYGKPIYTLWKWIAEAEWIGDFAKAHPDIRVINATEGGLGFPRVPNKTLQEVAGKYLRENYDFKGMIHSEIFNSSMPQVKKEKISSLMQDLQQSLTRCVEDFEVLIEETRVIKRRSEKDQKVCFPQQTGKAALYESDLAEEIGYRYVLHIFNEAYTRVLNRELQGIQHAPISEVQQAIEKLDLLIKRFVFLRDVAKVNLELIRMAMHEHVTLPATTFPKPGKITCKQTKVQGVIQGNSFFYAQGQILSSAYFEKGLHEGVAEFFYPNGQPYSRQVFKEGVWEGKQEFYYPTGIVKTLLNYEGGKLITAQLFCPNGTLKSHVVPLGDENLSSE
;
A
#
# COMPACT_ATOMS: atom_id res chain seq x y z
N MET A 1 -49.16 2.53 -16.66
CA MET A 1 -48.80 1.43 -17.59
C MET A 1 -47.28 1.43 -17.67
N LEU A 2 -46.63 0.51 -16.93
CA LEU A 2 -45.95 -0.69 -17.48
C LEU A 2 -44.71 -0.29 -18.31
N GLY A 3 -43.47 -0.62 -17.99
CA GLY A 3 -42.93 -1.50 -16.96
C GLY A 3 -41.42 -1.69 -17.19
N LYS A 4 -40.66 -1.77 -16.09
CA LYS A 4 -39.63 -2.77 -15.76
C LYS A 4 -38.70 -3.31 -16.87
N GLY A 5 -37.40 -3.18 -16.59
CA GLY A 5 -36.29 -3.99 -17.09
C GLY A 5 -35.15 -3.10 -17.62
N LEU A 6 -33.87 -3.22 -17.25
CA LEU A 6 -33.10 -4.32 -16.70
C LEU A 6 -31.72 -3.80 -16.21
N PHE A 7 -31.20 -4.49 -15.19
CA PHE A 7 -29.80 -4.66 -14.76
C PHE A 7 -28.98 -3.55 -14.05
N ASN A 8 -28.99 -3.70 -12.72
CA ASN A 8 -27.85 -3.63 -11.79
C ASN A 8 -26.47 -3.92 -12.41
N PHE A 9 -25.52 -3.00 -12.23
CA PHE A 9 -24.10 -3.30 -12.03
C PHE A 9 -23.64 -2.59 -10.75
N LYS A 10 -23.41 -3.36 -9.69
CA LYS A 10 -22.72 -2.92 -8.47
C LYS A 10 -21.25 -3.35 -8.59
N GLY A 11 -20.35 -2.43 -8.26
CA GLY A 11 -18.99 -2.74 -7.79
C GLY A 11 -17.92 -2.93 -8.86
N LYS A 12 -17.40 -1.82 -9.40
CA LYS A 12 -15.99 -1.67 -9.81
C LYS A 12 -15.63 -0.20 -9.62
N TYR A 13 -14.69 0.11 -8.73
CA TYR A 13 -13.97 1.38 -8.73
C TYR A 13 -13.09 1.41 -9.99
N LEU A 14 -13.71 1.78 -11.11
CA LEU A 14 -13.02 2.22 -12.31
C LEU A 14 -12.74 3.71 -12.11
N ASP A 15 -11.45 4.01 -11.98
CA ASP A 15 -10.87 5.34 -11.93
C ASP A 15 -11.44 6.18 -13.08
N ARG A 16 -12.31 7.14 -12.76
CA ARG A 16 -12.74 8.19 -13.69
C ARG A 16 -11.77 9.36 -13.57
N SER A 17 -10.48 9.12 -13.82
CA SER A 17 -9.46 10.16 -14.04
C SER A 17 -9.16 10.34 -15.53
N LEU A 18 -10.15 10.17 -16.41
CA LEU A 18 -10.03 10.54 -17.81
C LEU A 18 -10.17 12.06 -17.94
N GLY A 19 -9.03 12.75 -17.83
CA GLY A 19 -8.88 14.13 -18.28
C GLY A 19 -8.96 14.21 -19.80
N TYR A 20 -10.16 14.04 -20.36
CA TYR A 20 -10.50 14.66 -21.63
C TYR A 20 -10.87 16.12 -21.34
N PHE A 21 -9.94 17.05 -21.58
CA PHE A 21 -10.31 18.43 -21.86
C PHE A 21 -11.00 18.44 -23.23
N ASP A 22 -12.30 18.13 -23.25
CA ASP A 22 -13.18 18.50 -24.35
C ASP A 22 -13.35 20.02 -24.26
N GLU A 23 -12.93 20.76 -25.29
CA GLU A 23 -13.08 22.22 -25.43
C GLU A 23 -14.54 22.63 -25.67
N ARG A 24 -15.47 22.09 -24.88
CA ARG A 24 -16.85 22.56 -24.83
C ARG A 24 -17.05 23.28 -23.50
N PRO A 25 -17.45 24.57 -23.50
CA PRO A 25 -17.80 25.24 -22.27
C PRO A 25 -18.86 24.41 -21.56
N SER A 26 -18.56 24.00 -20.32
CA SER A 26 -19.49 23.23 -19.49
C SER A 26 -20.80 24.01 -19.36
N LEU A 27 -21.93 23.30 -19.22
CA LEU A 27 -23.25 23.89 -19.00
C LEU A 27 -23.25 24.94 -17.86
N TYR A 28 -22.29 24.82 -16.94
CA TYR A 28 -22.01 25.76 -15.85
C TYR A 28 -21.53 27.13 -16.34
N LEU A 29 -20.68 27.21 -17.38
CA LEU A 29 -20.23 28.48 -17.96
C LEU A 29 -21.38 29.25 -18.62
N TYR A 30 -22.36 28.53 -19.18
CA TYR A 30 -23.56 29.10 -19.78
C TYR A 30 -24.55 29.63 -18.72
N LEU A 31 -24.63 28.98 -17.56
CA LEU A 31 -25.38 29.48 -16.40
C LEU A 31 -24.68 30.67 -15.71
N PHE A 32 -23.34 30.67 -15.67
CA PHE A 32 -22.53 31.74 -15.08
C PHE A 32 -22.66 33.06 -15.84
N THR A 33 -22.76 33.00 -17.18
CA THR A 33 -22.87 34.18 -18.04
C THR A 33 -24.29 34.76 -18.12
N HIS A 34 -25.34 34.02 -17.77
CA HIS A 34 -26.74 34.49 -17.89
C HIS A 34 -27.38 35.00 -16.59
N LEU A 35 -26.77 34.80 -15.43
CA LEU A 35 -27.34 35.24 -14.14
C LEU A 35 -26.81 36.57 -13.60
N PHE A 36 -25.82 37.19 -14.23
CA PHE A 36 -25.21 38.42 -13.72
C PHE A 36 -24.80 39.39 -14.83
N PHE A 37 -25.76 40.18 -15.33
CA PHE A 37 -25.47 41.36 -16.15
C PHE A 37 -26.30 42.55 -15.68
N MET A 38 -25.69 43.45 -14.90
CA MET A 38 -25.96 44.90 -14.94
C MET A 38 -24.79 45.72 -14.35
N LYS A 39 -24.21 46.57 -15.22
CA LYS A 39 -23.48 47.85 -14.99
C LYS A 39 -22.06 47.87 -14.39
N ASN A 40 -21.08 47.98 -15.30
CA ASN A 40 -19.93 48.91 -15.35
C ASN A 40 -19.26 49.38 -14.03
N SER A 41 -18.51 48.47 -13.41
CA SER A 41 -17.08 48.61 -13.03
C SER A 41 -16.72 47.24 -12.44
N ILE A 42 -15.96 46.41 -13.15
CA ILE A 42 -15.76 45.02 -12.72
C ILE A 42 -14.98 45.03 -11.39
N ASP A 43 -15.69 44.68 -10.32
CA ASP A 43 -15.15 44.53 -8.97
C ASP A 43 -13.99 43.54 -8.98
N ILE A 44 -12.85 43.92 -8.39
CA ILE A 44 -11.64 43.09 -8.30
C ILE A 44 -11.95 41.73 -7.68
N PHE A 45 -12.89 41.74 -6.72
CA PHE A 45 -13.40 40.55 -6.07
C PHE A 45 -14.06 39.58 -7.06
N GLN A 46 -14.91 40.08 -7.96
CA GLN A 46 -15.59 39.25 -8.95
C GLN A 46 -14.61 38.58 -9.92
N LYS A 47 -13.58 39.32 -10.38
CA LYS A 47 -12.51 38.76 -11.23
C LYS A 47 -11.73 37.65 -10.52
N ASN A 48 -11.43 37.85 -9.23
CA ASN A 48 -10.75 36.84 -8.43
C ASN A 48 -11.60 35.59 -8.27
N CYS A 49 -12.91 35.74 -8.00
CA CYS A 49 -13.85 34.62 -7.96
C CYS A 49 -13.93 33.86 -9.29
N GLU A 50 -14.02 34.58 -10.41
CA GLU A 50 -14.06 33.97 -11.75
C GLU A 50 -12.78 33.18 -12.03
N LYS A 51 -11.60 33.76 -11.77
CA LYS A 51 -10.32 33.07 -11.96
C LYS A 51 -10.16 31.86 -11.02
N TRP A 52 -10.63 31.95 -9.78
CA TRP A 52 -10.54 30.84 -8.83
C TRP A 52 -11.56 29.73 -9.12
N SER A 53 -12.67 30.02 -9.83
CA SER A 53 -13.68 29.03 -10.19
C SER A 53 -13.14 27.91 -11.09
N TYR A 54 -12.05 28.15 -11.83
CA TYR A 54 -11.38 27.14 -12.64
C TYR A 54 -10.74 26.02 -11.80
N THR A 55 -10.34 26.31 -10.56
CA THR A 55 -9.76 25.31 -9.64
C THR A 55 -10.74 24.89 -8.55
N ASN A 56 -11.60 25.80 -8.08
CA ASN A 56 -12.52 25.59 -6.96
C ASN A 56 -13.96 26.09 -7.29
N PRO A 57 -14.66 25.47 -8.26
CA PRO A 57 -15.90 26.03 -8.82
C PRO A 57 -17.02 26.19 -7.79
N GLN A 58 -17.25 25.17 -6.94
CA GLN A 58 -18.31 25.22 -5.94
C GLN A 58 -18.03 26.27 -4.85
N LYS A 59 -16.78 26.36 -4.38
CA LYS A 59 -16.41 27.30 -3.31
C LYS A 59 -16.35 28.74 -3.82
N ALA A 60 -15.91 28.96 -5.07
CA ALA A 60 -15.95 30.28 -5.70
C ALA A 60 -17.37 30.85 -5.81
N LEU A 61 -18.38 30.00 -6.07
CA LEU A 61 -19.79 30.41 -6.10
C LEU A 61 -20.32 30.80 -4.71
N LEU A 62 -19.84 30.13 -3.66
CA LEU A 62 -20.24 30.41 -2.28
C LEU A 62 -19.55 31.64 -1.70
N LEU A 63 -18.36 31.99 -2.21
CA LEU A 63 -17.49 33.00 -1.63
C LEU A 63 -18.19 34.35 -1.37
N PRO A 64 -18.99 34.94 -2.29
CA PRO A 64 -19.68 36.22 -2.04
C PRO A 64 -20.68 36.22 -0.87
N TYR A 65 -21.07 35.04 -0.39
CA TYR A 65 -22.09 34.87 0.66
C TYR A 65 -21.49 34.45 2.01
N ILE A 66 -20.17 34.38 2.12
CA ILE A 66 -19.48 33.99 3.36
C ILE A 66 -19.55 35.13 4.38
N ASP A 67 -20.00 34.81 5.60
CA ASP A 67 -19.99 35.79 6.69
C ASP A 67 -18.54 36.07 7.13
N CYS A 68 -18.15 37.34 7.03
CA CYS A 68 -16.82 37.82 7.36
C CYS A 68 -16.83 38.85 8.50
N LYS A 69 -17.87 38.90 9.34
CA LYS A 69 -17.98 39.88 10.44
C LYS A 69 -16.89 39.73 11.50
N ASP A 70 -16.47 38.50 11.76
CA ASP A 70 -15.45 38.20 12.77
C ASP A 70 -14.01 38.45 12.28
N LEU A 71 -13.85 38.80 11.00
CA LEU A 71 -12.57 39.13 10.37
C LEU A 71 -12.59 40.56 9.85
N THR A 72 -11.87 41.46 10.52
CA THR A 72 -11.84 42.88 10.19
C THR A 72 -10.47 43.31 9.66
N PHE A 73 -10.46 44.28 8.75
CA PHE A 73 -9.22 44.88 8.30
C PHE A 73 -8.64 45.79 9.39
N CYS A 74 -7.33 45.71 9.55
CA CYS A 74 -6.52 46.63 10.36
C CYS A 74 -5.27 47.02 9.58
N ILE A 75 -4.45 47.90 10.15
CA ILE A 75 -3.24 48.43 9.51
C ILE A 75 -2.04 48.16 10.42
N THR A 76 -0.91 47.74 9.85
CA THR A 76 0.37 47.57 10.57
C THR A 76 1.01 48.93 10.86
N LYS A 77 2.07 48.95 11.68
CA LYS A 77 2.84 50.18 11.93
C LYS A 77 3.56 50.74 10.68
N GLN A 78 3.77 49.90 9.67
CA GLN A 78 4.32 50.27 8.37
C GLN A 78 3.24 50.61 7.34
N GLU A 79 2.00 50.85 7.78
CA GLU A 79 0.86 51.24 6.93
C GLU A 79 0.40 50.15 5.94
N GLU A 80 0.66 48.87 6.25
CA GLU A 80 0.23 47.73 5.42
C GLU A 80 -1.12 47.17 5.92
N GLN A 81 -1.94 46.63 5.01
CA GLN A 81 -3.19 45.98 5.38
C GLN A 81 -2.94 44.69 6.16
N ASN A 82 -3.79 44.41 7.15
CA ASN A 82 -3.73 43.17 7.93
C ASN A 82 -5.15 42.77 8.35
N LEU A 83 -5.31 41.55 8.87
CA LEU A 83 -6.59 41.03 9.37
C LEU A 83 -6.49 40.78 10.87
N ILE A 84 -7.55 41.16 11.58
CA ILE A 84 -7.70 40.97 13.02
C ILE A 84 -8.98 40.21 13.31
N PHE A 85 -8.92 39.28 14.26
CA PHE A 85 -10.04 38.46 14.70
C PHE A 85 -9.93 38.14 16.19
N GLN A 86 -11.04 37.73 16.79
CA GLN A 86 -11.10 37.25 18.16
C GLN A 86 -11.09 35.72 18.18
N TYR A 87 -10.21 35.12 19.00
CA TYR A 87 -10.16 33.68 19.20
C TYR A 87 -9.89 33.38 20.67
N ARG A 88 -10.74 32.56 21.30
CA ARG A 88 -10.66 32.21 22.73
C ARG A 88 -10.56 33.42 23.69
N GLY A 89 -11.13 34.57 23.30
CA GLY A 89 -11.11 35.80 24.10
C GLY A 89 -9.85 36.65 23.92
N GLU A 90 -8.93 36.24 23.06
CA GLU A 90 -7.73 36.98 22.71
C GLU A 90 -7.82 37.55 21.28
N THR A 91 -7.17 38.68 21.09
CA THR A 91 -7.10 39.36 19.79
C THR A 91 -5.88 38.86 19.03
N HIS A 92 -6.10 38.31 17.83
CA HIS A 92 -5.04 37.79 16.99
C HIS A 92 -4.98 38.54 15.65
N TYR A 93 -3.78 38.56 15.09
CA TYR A 93 -3.48 39.19 13.81
C TYR A 93 -2.92 38.15 12.84
N PHE A 94 -3.33 38.23 11.58
CA PHE A 94 -2.84 37.29 10.55
C PHE A 94 -1.36 37.46 10.21
N HIS A 95 -0.88 38.71 10.30
CA HIS A 95 0.53 39.05 10.10
C HIS A 95 1.05 39.93 11.24
N GLY A 96 2.36 40.04 11.35
CA GLY A 96 3.06 40.82 12.36
C GLY A 96 2.67 42.30 12.33
N GLN A 97 2.37 42.84 13.51
CA GLN A 97 1.94 44.23 13.67
C GLN A 97 3.02 45.27 13.34
N GLN A 98 4.30 44.88 13.35
CA GLN A 98 5.41 45.76 12.97
C GLN A 98 5.51 45.92 11.45
N GLY A 99 5.26 44.84 10.69
CA GLY A 99 5.33 44.80 9.24
C GLY A 99 4.99 43.38 8.75
N ALA A 100 3.96 43.25 7.92
CA ALA A 100 3.49 41.99 7.36
C ALA A 100 4.44 41.47 6.28
N LEU A 101 4.98 42.36 5.44
CA LEU A 101 5.95 41.99 4.42
C LEU A 101 7.31 41.62 5.03
N ASP A 102 7.72 42.28 6.11
CA ASP A 102 8.98 41.97 6.80
C ASP A 102 8.94 40.57 7.44
N GLU A 103 7.84 40.20 8.09
CA GLU A 103 7.60 38.83 8.56
C GLU A 103 7.72 37.81 7.41
N ALA A 104 7.05 38.08 6.29
CA ALA A 104 7.07 37.19 5.13
C ALA A 104 8.48 37.06 4.51
N LYS A 105 9.25 38.16 4.44
CA LYS A 105 10.64 38.15 3.96
C LYS A 105 11.56 37.37 4.90
N GLU A 106 11.37 37.51 6.21
CA GLU A 106 12.13 36.74 7.21
C GLU A 106 11.83 35.24 7.10
N TRP A 107 10.54 34.88 6.98
CA TRP A 107 10.09 33.51 6.72
C TRP A 107 10.78 32.90 5.49
N PHE A 108 10.81 33.63 4.37
CA PHE A 108 11.39 33.14 3.13
C PHE A 108 12.92 32.91 3.25
N LYS A 109 13.63 33.78 3.98
CA LYS A 109 15.07 33.69 4.21
C LYS A 109 15.48 32.55 5.16
N MET A 110 14.76 32.40 6.28
CA MET A 110 15.19 31.52 7.38
C MET A 110 14.98 30.03 7.10
N THR A 111 14.17 29.69 6.10
CA THR A 111 13.62 28.33 5.95
C THR A 111 14.27 27.54 4.80
N ARG A 112 15.37 28.03 4.20
CA ARG A 112 16.00 27.46 2.97
C ARG A 112 15.00 27.20 1.84
N LEU A 113 13.88 27.94 1.81
CA LEU A 113 12.79 27.74 0.86
C LEU A 113 13.22 28.03 -0.58
N ALA A 114 14.26 28.85 -0.76
CA ALA A 114 14.82 29.14 -2.07
C ALA A 114 15.47 27.91 -2.75
N GLU A 115 15.81 26.87 -1.98
CA GLU A 115 16.53 25.68 -2.47
C GLU A 115 15.57 24.59 -3.01
N VAL A 116 14.26 24.71 -2.79
CA VAL A 116 13.26 23.73 -3.24
C VAL A 116 12.38 24.30 -4.36
N PRO A 117 11.92 23.48 -5.32
CA PRO A 117 11.08 23.92 -6.44
C PRO A 117 9.58 24.02 -6.10
N LEU A 118 9.09 23.36 -5.04
CA LEU A 118 7.69 23.39 -4.63
C LEU A 118 7.55 23.74 -3.15
N ILE A 119 6.74 24.77 -2.87
CA ILE A 119 6.43 25.19 -1.50
C ILE A 119 4.93 25.10 -1.28
N TYR A 120 4.50 24.28 -0.32
CA TYR A 120 3.15 24.34 0.23
C TYR A 120 3.14 25.27 1.44
N VAL A 121 2.16 26.16 1.52
CA VAL A 121 1.97 27.09 2.64
C VAL A 121 0.57 26.89 3.21
N TYR A 122 0.50 26.52 4.48
CA TYR A 122 -0.74 26.49 5.23
C TYR A 122 -1.15 27.90 5.68
N GLY A 123 -2.27 28.38 5.13
CA GLY A 123 -2.80 29.73 5.30
C GLY A 123 -2.30 30.69 4.22
N VAL A 124 -3.21 31.54 3.71
CA VAL A 124 -2.86 32.56 2.70
C VAL A 124 -2.82 33.99 3.28
N GLY A 125 -3.64 34.26 4.31
CA GLY A 125 -3.75 35.58 4.89
C GLY A 125 -4.15 36.63 3.85
N LEU A 126 -3.34 37.68 3.70
CA LEU A 126 -3.53 38.72 2.68
C LEU A 126 -2.50 38.63 1.53
N GLY A 127 -1.75 37.53 1.43
CA GLY A 127 -0.83 37.28 0.31
C GLY A 127 0.61 37.80 0.49
N TYR A 128 0.99 38.30 1.66
CA TYR A 128 2.37 38.80 1.89
C TYR A 128 3.46 37.74 1.68
N TYR A 129 3.16 36.47 1.96
CA TYR A 129 4.07 35.35 1.71
C TYR A 129 4.29 35.11 0.20
N TYR A 130 3.26 35.34 -0.62
CA TYR A 130 3.42 35.38 -2.08
C TYR A 130 4.32 36.54 -2.49
N GLN A 131 4.07 37.73 -1.95
CA GLN A 131 4.88 38.92 -2.25
C GLN A 131 6.37 38.73 -1.91
N ALA A 132 6.68 38.06 -0.80
CA ALA A 132 8.05 37.73 -0.43
C ALA A 132 8.70 36.68 -1.36
N ALA A 133 7.92 35.77 -1.94
CA ALA A 133 8.38 34.70 -2.82
C ALA A 133 8.47 35.10 -4.30
N GLN A 134 7.98 36.29 -4.70
CA GLN A 134 7.92 36.71 -6.11
C GLN A 134 9.27 36.65 -6.83
N GLY A 135 10.35 37.10 -6.20
CA GLY A 135 11.70 37.04 -6.81
C GLY A 135 12.12 35.60 -7.09
N TRP A 136 11.87 34.68 -6.14
CA TRP A 136 12.14 33.26 -6.32
C TRP A 136 11.28 32.63 -7.41
N LEU A 137 9.99 32.98 -7.51
CA LEU A 137 9.13 32.49 -8.60
C LEU A 137 9.67 32.90 -9.98
N GLN A 138 10.08 34.17 -10.12
CA GLN A 138 10.55 34.74 -11.40
C GLN A 138 11.91 34.19 -11.86
N GLU A 139 12.75 33.72 -10.94
CA GLU A 139 14.06 33.14 -11.26
C GLU A 139 13.97 31.80 -12.01
N ASP A 140 12.91 31.01 -11.79
CA ASP A 140 12.72 29.72 -12.46
C ASP A 140 11.22 29.44 -12.71
N PRO A 141 10.78 29.41 -13.98
CA PRO A 141 9.39 29.14 -14.36
C PRO A 141 8.84 27.78 -13.91
N SER A 142 9.70 26.84 -13.49
CA SER A 142 9.31 25.54 -12.96
C SER A 142 8.88 25.58 -11.49
N ARG A 143 9.24 26.65 -10.77
CA ARG A 143 8.92 26.84 -9.34
C ARG A 143 7.43 27.04 -9.12
N ARG A 144 6.92 26.51 -8.01
CA ARG A 144 5.48 26.49 -7.69
C ARG A 144 5.25 26.83 -6.22
N LEU A 145 4.28 27.73 -5.98
CA LEU A 145 3.83 28.09 -4.64
C LEU A 145 2.35 27.72 -4.47
N VAL A 146 2.04 26.89 -3.49
CA VAL A 146 0.68 26.38 -3.28
C VAL A 146 0.19 26.76 -1.89
N PHE A 147 -0.86 27.57 -1.83
CA PHE A 147 -1.53 27.93 -0.60
C PHE A 147 -2.70 26.97 -0.32
N LEU A 148 -2.74 26.47 0.91
CA LEU A 148 -3.83 25.65 1.44
C LEU A 148 -4.51 26.45 2.55
N GLU A 149 -5.76 26.83 2.34
CA GLU A 149 -6.53 27.65 3.30
C GLU A 149 -7.76 26.88 3.78
N ASP A 150 -8.01 26.87 5.08
CA ASP A 150 -9.15 26.19 5.69
C ASP A 150 -10.24 27.14 6.18
N ASN A 151 -10.06 28.44 5.95
CA ASN A 151 -11.05 29.47 6.27
C ASN A 151 -11.45 30.27 5.03
N LEU A 152 -12.67 30.04 4.52
CA LEU A 152 -13.23 30.79 3.38
C LEU A 152 -13.32 32.30 3.64
N ALA A 153 -13.50 32.75 4.88
CA ALA A 153 -13.56 34.19 5.19
C ALA A 153 -12.21 34.87 4.94
N VAL A 154 -11.10 34.15 5.10
CA VAL A 154 -9.76 34.65 4.77
C VAL A 154 -9.60 34.80 3.26
N ILE A 155 -10.02 33.79 2.48
CA ILE A 155 -10.02 33.86 1.00
C ILE A 155 -10.89 35.02 0.52
N HIS A 156 -12.08 35.20 1.12
CA HIS A 156 -12.94 36.33 0.81
C HIS A 156 -12.20 37.66 1.01
N ARG A 157 -11.61 37.86 2.19
CA ARG A 157 -10.88 39.09 2.52
C ARG A 157 -9.68 39.32 1.61
N LEU A 158 -8.96 38.26 1.24
CA LEU A 158 -7.88 38.33 0.25
C LEU A 158 -8.38 38.84 -1.11
N PHE A 159 -9.53 38.34 -1.58
CA PHE A 159 -10.06 38.65 -2.91
C PHE A 159 -10.53 40.10 -3.06
N GLU A 160 -10.77 40.79 -1.95
CA GLU A 160 -11.05 42.24 -1.91
C GLU A 160 -9.78 43.09 -2.13
N THR A 161 -8.59 42.49 -2.07
CA THR A 161 -7.31 43.23 -2.14
C THR A 161 -6.64 43.15 -3.51
N HIS A 162 -5.80 44.15 -3.81
CA HIS A 162 -4.98 44.14 -5.02
C HIS A 162 -3.93 43.01 -5.02
N LEU A 163 -3.35 42.69 -3.84
CA LEU A 163 -2.38 41.60 -3.73
C LEU A 163 -3.04 40.23 -3.97
N GLY A 164 -4.29 40.05 -3.52
CA GLY A 164 -5.10 38.88 -3.87
C GLY A 164 -5.32 38.72 -5.37
N PHE A 165 -5.54 39.82 -6.09
CA PHE A 165 -5.63 39.78 -7.55
C PHE A 165 -4.33 39.31 -8.21
N GLN A 166 -3.19 39.85 -7.79
CA GLN A 166 -1.88 39.42 -8.31
C GLN A 166 -1.64 37.93 -8.04
N LEU A 167 -1.88 37.46 -6.81
CA LEU A 167 -1.67 36.08 -6.39
C LEU A 167 -2.50 35.09 -7.21
N VAL A 168 -3.81 35.33 -7.35
CA VAL A 168 -4.74 34.39 -8.01
C VAL A 168 -4.54 34.33 -9.52
N HIS A 169 -3.94 35.38 -10.11
CA HIS A 169 -3.67 35.45 -11.54
C HIS A 169 -2.23 35.04 -11.91
N ASP A 170 -1.38 34.74 -10.94
CA ASP A 170 -0.02 34.27 -11.17
C ASP A 170 -0.02 32.78 -11.59
N PRO A 171 0.54 32.41 -12.77
CA PRO A 171 0.53 31.03 -13.25
C PRO A 171 1.40 30.07 -12.42
N GLN A 172 2.33 30.58 -11.60
CA GLN A 172 3.17 29.75 -10.73
C GLN A 172 2.56 29.55 -9.34
N VAL A 173 1.41 30.17 -9.05
CA VAL A 173 0.74 30.12 -7.76
C VAL A 173 -0.59 29.40 -7.84
N GLN A 174 -0.89 28.57 -6.84
CA GLN A 174 -2.20 27.95 -6.67
C GLN A 174 -2.75 28.24 -5.28
N LEU A 175 -4.05 28.51 -5.20
CA LEU A 175 -4.79 28.66 -3.95
C LEU A 175 -5.89 27.61 -3.90
N HIS A 176 -5.90 26.78 -2.87
CA HIS A 176 -6.91 25.75 -2.67
C HIS A 176 -7.55 25.85 -1.29
N PHE A 177 -8.87 25.65 -1.26
CA PHE A 177 -9.61 25.53 -0.02
C PHE A 177 -9.72 24.06 0.39
N PHE A 178 -9.51 23.76 1.66
CA PHE A 178 -9.74 22.43 2.22
C PHE A 178 -10.50 22.54 3.55
N GLU A 179 -11.40 21.59 3.82
CA GLU A 179 -12.18 21.62 5.08
C GLU A 179 -11.40 20.96 6.20
N ASP A 180 -10.99 19.72 5.96
CA ASP A 180 -10.15 18.91 6.82
C ASP A 180 -9.43 17.86 5.97
N LEU A 181 -8.40 17.21 6.52
CA LEU A 181 -7.62 16.23 5.76
C LEU A 181 -8.44 15.00 5.35
N GLU A 182 -9.42 14.57 6.15
CA GLU A 182 -10.23 13.38 5.85
C GLU A 182 -11.18 13.64 4.67
N LYS A 183 -11.84 14.80 4.63
CA LYS A 183 -12.82 15.16 3.58
C LYS A 183 -12.16 15.66 2.31
N SER A 184 -10.94 16.18 2.38
CA SER A 184 -10.23 16.74 1.23
C SER A 184 -9.21 15.77 0.61
N LYS A 185 -9.33 14.46 0.84
CA LYS A 185 -8.45 13.42 0.25
C LYS A 185 -8.33 13.53 -1.28
N GLU A 186 -9.41 13.83 -2.00
CA GLU A 186 -9.40 13.99 -3.45
C GLU A 186 -8.55 15.19 -3.91
N LEU A 187 -8.66 16.33 -3.22
CA LEU A 187 -7.82 17.50 -3.47
C LEU A 187 -6.34 17.16 -3.30
N PHE A 188 -5.99 16.50 -2.18
CA PHE A 188 -4.60 16.12 -1.93
C PHE A 188 -4.09 15.14 -2.99
N ASN A 189 -4.90 14.17 -3.42
CA ASN A 189 -4.54 13.27 -4.52
C ASN A 189 -4.22 14.05 -5.82
N ILE A 190 -5.04 15.04 -6.17
CA ILE A 190 -4.79 15.91 -7.33
C ILE A 190 -3.48 16.68 -7.17
N LEU A 191 -3.23 17.26 -5.99
CA LEU A 191 -2.01 18.00 -5.70
C LEU A 191 -0.75 17.12 -5.84
N TYR A 192 -0.78 15.88 -5.36
CA TYR A 192 0.33 14.95 -5.55
C TYR A 192 0.60 14.66 -7.03
N TRP A 193 -0.45 14.41 -7.82
CA TRP A 193 -0.29 14.15 -9.26
C TRP A 193 0.10 15.40 -10.06
N ASN A 194 -0.17 16.60 -9.58
CA ASN A 194 0.28 17.83 -10.24
C ASN A 194 1.78 18.08 -10.04
N PHE A 195 2.36 17.57 -8.95
CA PHE A 195 3.74 17.85 -8.57
C PHE A 195 4.57 16.60 -8.21
N PHE A 196 4.27 15.45 -8.80
CA PHE A 196 5.06 14.23 -8.59
C PHE A 196 6.55 14.46 -8.92
N LEU A 197 7.42 13.69 -8.27
CA LEU A 197 8.88 13.72 -8.38
C LEU A 197 9.51 15.11 -8.13
N THR A 198 8.73 16.06 -7.62
CA THR A 198 9.20 17.41 -7.32
C THR A 198 9.52 17.46 -5.84
N THR A 199 10.74 17.83 -5.49
CA THR A 199 11.13 18.05 -4.09
C THR A 199 10.28 19.17 -3.52
N LEU A 200 9.69 18.91 -2.35
CA LEU A 200 8.71 19.80 -1.73
C LEU A 200 9.15 20.22 -0.34
N THR A 201 8.65 21.37 0.09
CA THR A 201 8.64 21.76 1.51
C THR A 201 7.24 22.22 1.89
N VAL A 202 6.80 21.84 3.08
CA VAL A 202 5.56 22.34 3.67
C VAL A 202 5.90 23.31 4.80
N SER A 203 5.31 24.50 4.72
CA SER A 203 5.39 25.56 5.72
C SER A 203 3.99 26.12 6.00
N GLY A 204 3.90 27.17 6.81
CA GLY A 204 2.63 27.85 7.11
C GLY A 204 2.84 29.29 7.52
N LEU A 205 1.77 30.07 7.56
CA LEU A 205 1.77 31.38 8.20
C LEU A 205 2.20 31.23 9.66
N LYS A 206 2.97 32.20 10.18
CA LYS A 206 3.42 32.17 11.58
C LYS A 206 2.23 31.98 12.54
N LEU A 207 1.15 32.73 12.32
CA LEU A 207 -0.09 32.59 13.06
C LEU A 207 -0.62 31.15 13.08
N TYR A 208 -0.62 30.47 11.94
CA TYR A 208 -1.19 29.12 11.82
C TYR A 208 -0.27 28.07 12.44
N GLN A 209 1.05 28.25 12.33
CA GLN A 209 2.02 27.41 13.04
C GLN A 209 1.83 27.50 14.56
N ASP A 210 1.49 28.69 15.07
CA ASP A 210 1.29 28.91 16.51
C ASP A 210 -0.11 28.47 16.99
N LEU A 211 -1.19 28.97 16.36
CA LEU A 211 -2.57 28.70 16.79
C LEU A 211 -3.07 27.31 16.41
N LYS A 212 -2.56 26.75 15.31
CA LYS A 212 -2.99 25.47 14.74
C LYS A 212 -1.82 24.49 14.60
N ALA A 213 -0.91 24.50 15.57
CA ALA A 213 0.32 23.71 15.56
C ALA A 213 0.10 22.21 15.25
N GLU A 214 -0.91 21.59 15.84
CA GLU A 214 -1.23 20.17 15.62
C GLU A 214 -1.71 19.90 14.19
N GLN A 215 -2.64 20.73 13.68
CA GLN A 215 -3.16 20.61 12.31
C GLN A 215 -2.06 20.89 11.27
N TYR A 216 -1.20 21.88 11.53
CA TYR A 216 -0.03 22.17 10.70
C TYR A 216 0.94 20.99 10.64
N ALA A 217 1.29 20.41 11.80
CA ALA A 217 2.15 19.24 11.86
C ALA A 217 1.55 18.05 11.11
N HIS A 218 0.26 17.76 11.34
CA HIS A 218 -0.47 16.69 10.66
C HIS A 218 -0.47 16.90 9.14
N LEU A 219 -0.85 18.08 8.65
CA LEU A 219 -0.83 18.43 7.22
C LEU A 219 0.57 18.29 6.61
N LYS A 220 1.60 18.80 7.29
CA LYS A 220 3.01 18.71 6.84
C LYS A 220 3.44 17.27 6.65
N HIS A 221 3.15 16.41 7.60
CA HIS A 221 3.54 15.00 7.51
C HIS A 221 2.70 14.21 6.50
N THR A 222 1.38 14.44 6.44
CA THR A 222 0.52 13.80 5.43
C THR A 222 1.01 14.11 4.03
N LEU A 223 1.27 15.39 3.71
CA LEU A 223 1.77 15.81 2.41
C LEU A 223 3.13 15.19 2.07
N ALA A 224 4.06 15.17 3.03
CA ALA A 224 5.38 14.59 2.83
C ALA A 224 5.31 13.07 2.59
N TYR A 225 4.54 12.36 3.41
CA TYR A 225 4.42 10.90 3.34
C TYR A 225 3.72 10.43 2.08
N GLU A 226 2.57 11.01 1.73
CA GLU A 226 1.84 10.66 0.51
C GLU A 226 2.67 10.97 -0.73
N ALA A 227 3.38 12.11 -0.76
CA ALA A 227 4.33 12.39 -1.83
C ALA A 227 5.44 11.34 -1.89
N SER A 228 6.01 10.92 -0.76
CA SER A 228 7.03 9.86 -0.68
C SER A 228 6.49 8.52 -1.23
N VAL A 229 5.28 8.10 -0.84
CA VAL A 229 4.63 6.87 -1.30
C VAL A 229 4.35 6.92 -2.81
N LYS A 230 3.74 8.00 -3.31
CA LYS A 230 3.41 8.16 -4.74
C LYS A 230 4.66 8.29 -5.60
N ASN A 231 5.69 9.00 -5.12
CA ASN A 231 6.97 9.10 -5.81
C ASN A 231 7.65 7.73 -5.88
N SER A 232 7.64 6.96 -4.79
CA SER A 232 8.20 5.59 -4.78
C SER A 232 7.52 4.70 -5.83
N LEU A 233 6.19 4.75 -5.92
CA LEU A 233 5.43 4.00 -6.93
C LEU A 233 5.76 4.47 -8.36
N LEU A 234 5.81 5.79 -8.59
CA LEU A 234 6.12 6.32 -9.92
C LEU A 234 7.56 6.02 -10.33
N THR A 235 8.51 6.08 -9.40
CA THR A 235 9.90 5.67 -9.64
C THR A 235 9.97 4.20 -10.03
N GLU A 236 9.21 3.30 -9.37
CA GLU A 236 9.13 1.89 -9.79
C GLU A 236 8.68 1.77 -11.26
N TYR A 237 7.67 2.54 -11.68
CA TYR A 237 7.23 2.54 -13.09
C TYR A 237 8.27 3.12 -14.05
N LEU A 238 8.95 4.20 -13.67
CA LEU A 238 10.00 4.82 -14.48
C LEU A 238 11.25 3.93 -14.61
N GLU A 239 11.49 3.07 -13.62
CA GLU A 239 12.50 2.00 -13.65
C GLU A 239 11.94 0.68 -14.22
N TYR A 240 10.94 0.79 -15.10
CA TYR A 240 10.35 -0.28 -15.89
C TYR A 240 9.74 -1.43 -15.07
N GLY A 241 9.41 -1.19 -13.79
CA GLY A 241 8.83 -2.18 -12.88
C GLY A 241 9.79 -3.34 -12.57
N THR A 242 11.09 -3.17 -12.79
CA THR A 242 12.08 -4.25 -12.68
C THR A 242 12.06 -4.95 -11.32
N GLY A 243 11.92 -4.20 -10.22
CA GLY A 243 11.80 -4.74 -8.86
C GLY A 243 10.60 -5.67 -8.66
N PHE A 244 9.49 -5.41 -9.36
CA PHE A 244 8.31 -6.27 -9.34
C PHE A 244 8.47 -7.47 -10.27
N PHE A 245 8.72 -7.25 -11.56
CA PHE A 245 8.69 -8.29 -12.59
C PHE A 245 9.79 -9.35 -12.42
N LYS A 246 10.96 -8.95 -11.89
CA LYS A 246 12.05 -9.87 -11.55
C LYS A 246 11.66 -10.90 -10.49
N ASN A 247 10.67 -10.59 -9.64
CA ASN A 247 10.11 -11.50 -8.66
C ASN A 247 8.87 -12.22 -9.20
N PHE A 248 7.98 -11.48 -9.88
CA PHE A 248 6.72 -12.00 -10.38
C PHE A 248 6.89 -13.18 -11.34
N TYR A 249 7.70 -13.05 -12.39
CA TYR A 249 7.85 -14.08 -13.42
C TYR A 249 8.36 -15.42 -12.89
N PRO A 250 9.44 -15.49 -12.10
CA PRO A 250 9.88 -16.78 -11.56
C PRO A 250 8.92 -17.34 -10.50
N ASN A 251 8.22 -16.50 -9.73
CA ASN A 251 7.23 -16.95 -8.74
C ASN A 251 5.99 -17.56 -9.39
N ILE A 252 5.43 -16.93 -10.44
CA ILE A 252 4.24 -17.46 -11.13
C ILE A 252 4.55 -18.78 -11.85
N LEU A 253 5.77 -18.98 -12.35
CA LEU A 253 6.22 -20.26 -12.92
C LEU A 253 6.22 -21.41 -11.89
N SER A 254 6.32 -21.07 -10.60
CA SER A 254 6.27 -22.00 -9.47
C SER A 254 4.86 -22.14 -8.84
N LEU A 255 3.80 -21.69 -9.53
CA LEU A 255 2.43 -21.75 -9.01
C LEU A 255 1.86 -23.19 -8.97
N GLU A 256 2.37 -24.11 -9.79
CA GLU A 256 1.94 -25.52 -9.72
C GLU A 256 2.28 -26.12 -8.35
N GLY A 257 1.27 -26.71 -7.70
CA GLY A 257 1.40 -27.25 -6.34
C GLY A 257 1.14 -26.23 -5.22
N ALA A 258 0.94 -24.96 -5.53
CA ALA A 258 0.38 -23.99 -4.59
C ALA A 258 -1.12 -24.23 -4.38
N TYR A 259 -1.66 -23.64 -3.31
CA TYR A 259 -3.05 -23.70 -2.92
C TYR A 259 -3.70 -22.33 -3.06
N LEU A 260 -4.96 -22.27 -3.48
CA LEU A 260 -5.66 -21.01 -3.68
C LEU A 260 -6.20 -20.48 -2.34
N ALA A 261 -5.54 -19.47 -1.78
CA ALA A 261 -5.94 -18.86 -0.50
C ALA A 261 -7.40 -18.39 -0.50
N ASP A 262 -7.87 -17.87 -1.63
CA ASP A 262 -9.22 -17.32 -1.79
C ASP A 262 -10.33 -18.35 -1.52
N GLU A 263 -10.07 -19.65 -1.70
CA GLU A 263 -11.03 -20.72 -1.39
C GLU A 263 -11.18 -20.98 0.12
N LEU A 264 -10.23 -20.49 0.93
CA LEU A 264 -10.31 -20.50 2.40
C LEU A 264 -11.17 -19.35 2.92
N PHE A 265 -11.55 -18.38 2.08
CA PHE A 265 -12.34 -17.25 2.53
C PHE A 265 -13.71 -17.69 3.07
N GLY A 266 -14.07 -17.16 4.23
CA GLY A 266 -15.26 -17.52 5.01
C GLY A 266 -15.22 -18.89 5.71
N LYS A 267 -14.15 -19.70 5.58
CA LYS A 267 -14.05 -21.03 6.20
C LYS A 267 -13.80 -21.00 7.71
N PHE A 268 -13.34 -19.88 8.24
CA PHE A 268 -13.04 -19.68 9.65
C PHE A 268 -14.00 -18.66 10.28
N ARG A 269 -15.27 -18.71 9.86
CA ARG A 269 -16.30 -17.77 10.30
C ARG A 269 -16.49 -17.78 11.82
N ASN A 270 -16.43 -16.60 12.44
CA ASN A 270 -16.55 -16.38 13.89
C ASN A 270 -15.48 -17.07 14.74
N ILE A 271 -14.35 -17.44 14.14
CA ILE A 271 -13.18 -17.91 14.86
C ILE A 271 -12.34 -16.70 15.25
N PRO A 272 -11.88 -16.59 16.50
CA PRO A 272 -10.98 -15.51 16.90
C PRO A 272 -9.64 -15.61 16.15
N ALA A 273 -9.12 -14.47 15.69
CA ALA A 273 -7.78 -14.36 15.12
C ALA A 273 -6.91 -13.43 15.95
N ILE A 274 -5.65 -13.80 16.15
CA ILE A 274 -4.60 -12.98 16.74
C ILE A 274 -3.56 -12.69 15.65
N ILE A 275 -3.35 -11.42 15.36
CA ILE A 275 -2.32 -10.94 14.44
C ILE A 275 -1.17 -10.41 15.28
N CYS A 276 -0.01 -11.04 15.13
CA CYS A 276 1.19 -10.68 15.87
C CYS A 276 2.02 -9.68 15.06
N GLY A 277 2.37 -8.57 15.71
CA GLY A 277 3.45 -7.70 15.29
C GLY A 277 4.79 -8.15 15.86
N ALA A 278 5.84 -7.40 15.55
CA ALA A 278 7.19 -7.64 16.04
C ALA A 278 7.65 -6.56 17.06
N GLY A 279 6.72 -5.82 17.64
CA GLY A 279 7.01 -4.74 18.59
C GLY A 279 7.46 -5.28 19.95
N PRO A 280 8.28 -4.51 20.69
CA PRO A 280 8.81 -4.93 22.00
C PRO A 280 7.76 -5.44 23.00
N SER A 281 6.54 -4.89 23.01
CA SER A 281 5.50 -5.33 23.95
C SER A 281 5.02 -6.77 23.73
N LEU A 282 5.38 -7.41 22.61
CA LEU A 282 5.10 -8.83 22.37
C LEU A 282 5.67 -9.71 23.50
N GLU A 283 6.85 -9.37 24.02
CA GLU A 283 7.56 -10.13 25.07
C GLU A 283 6.68 -10.39 26.31
N LYS A 284 5.81 -9.43 26.65
CA LYS A 284 4.86 -9.54 27.78
C LYS A 284 3.81 -10.63 27.58
N ASN A 285 3.55 -11.00 26.32
CA ASN A 285 2.42 -11.81 25.90
C ASN A 285 2.80 -13.22 25.43
N LEU A 286 4.08 -13.52 25.18
CA LEU A 286 4.53 -14.79 24.59
C LEU A 286 4.05 -16.01 25.39
N SER A 287 4.20 -16.01 26.71
CA SER A 287 3.75 -17.13 27.57
C SER A 287 2.23 -17.39 27.48
N LEU A 288 1.43 -16.31 27.40
CA LEU A 288 -0.01 -16.44 27.26
C LEU A 288 -0.38 -16.87 25.84
N LEU A 289 0.25 -16.29 24.82
CA LEU A 289 0.01 -16.58 23.42
C LEU A 289 0.18 -18.06 23.09
N GLY A 290 1.24 -18.71 23.61
CA GLY A 290 1.45 -20.15 23.46
C GLY A 290 0.27 -21.00 23.98
N LYS A 291 -0.39 -20.55 25.06
CA LYS A 291 -1.58 -21.22 25.64
C LYS A 291 -2.88 -20.94 24.88
N LEU A 292 -2.86 -20.03 23.92
CA LEU A 292 -4.03 -19.63 23.12
C LEU A 292 -4.03 -20.26 21.72
N LEU A 293 -3.01 -21.06 21.37
CA LEU A 293 -2.88 -21.69 20.07
C LEU A 293 -4.04 -22.62 19.71
N ASN A 294 -4.82 -23.13 20.66
CA ASN A 294 -6.03 -23.91 20.38
C ASN A 294 -7.33 -23.09 20.50
N LYS A 295 -7.24 -21.76 20.70
CA LYS A 295 -8.38 -20.88 20.94
C LYS A 295 -8.52 -19.75 19.91
N ALA A 296 -7.42 -19.33 19.30
CA ALA A 296 -7.41 -18.41 18.17
C ALA A 296 -6.47 -18.87 17.07
N LEU A 297 -6.81 -18.52 15.83
CA LEU A 297 -5.84 -18.55 14.74
C LEU A 297 -4.78 -17.47 14.99
N VAL A 298 -3.52 -17.79 14.73
CA VAL A 298 -2.39 -16.89 15.01
C VAL A 298 -1.66 -16.63 13.70
N PHE A 299 -1.56 -15.36 13.34
CA PHE A 299 -0.91 -14.88 12.12
C PHE A 299 0.37 -14.13 12.48
N ALA A 300 1.43 -14.37 11.71
CA ALA A 300 2.67 -13.62 11.84
C ALA A 300 3.35 -13.46 10.47
N GLY A 301 3.81 -12.25 10.15
CA GLY A 301 4.53 -11.97 8.91
C GLY A 301 5.95 -11.47 9.19
N GLY A 302 6.91 -11.83 8.33
CA GLY A 302 8.30 -11.35 8.38
C GLY A 302 8.89 -11.39 9.79
N SER A 303 9.20 -10.21 10.34
CA SER A 303 9.78 -10.05 11.68
C SER A 303 8.96 -10.65 12.82
N ALA A 304 7.63 -10.66 12.73
CA ALA A 304 6.78 -11.22 13.79
C ALA A 304 6.94 -12.74 13.87
N LEU A 305 7.17 -13.40 12.74
CA LEU A 305 7.41 -14.84 12.68
C LEU A 305 8.70 -15.18 13.46
N ASN A 306 9.75 -14.38 13.28
CA ASN A 306 11.03 -14.56 13.96
C ASN A 306 10.91 -14.39 15.48
N ALA A 307 10.19 -13.34 15.92
CA ALA A 307 9.97 -13.10 17.35
C ALA A 307 9.17 -14.22 18.04
N LEU A 308 8.20 -14.83 17.34
CA LEU A 308 7.47 -15.98 17.87
C LEU A 308 8.33 -17.24 17.92
N ASN A 309 9.12 -17.47 16.88
CA ASN A 309 10.03 -18.62 16.77
C ASN A 309 11.09 -18.66 17.88
N GLU A 310 11.64 -17.51 18.25
CA GLU A 310 12.63 -17.41 19.35
C GLU A 310 12.05 -17.89 20.69
N SER A 311 10.72 -17.83 20.84
CA SER A 311 10.00 -18.33 22.01
C SER A 311 9.29 -19.66 21.76
N ASP A 312 9.71 -20.42 20.74
CA ASP A 312 9.16 -21.72 20.38
C ASP A 312 7.64 -21.71 20.08
N ILE A 313 7.09 -20.56 19.69
CA ILE A 313 5.68 -20.41 19.32
C ILE A 313 5.54 -20.52 17.81
N GLN A 314 4.82 -21.54 17.36
CA GLN A 314 4.50 -21.71 15.94
C GLN A 314 3.15 -21.05 15.62
N PRO A 315 3.12 -20.00 14.77
CA PRO A 315 1.85 -19.45 14.31
C PRO A 315 1.15 -20.42 13.35
N HIS A 316 -0.16 -20.26 13.25
CA HIS A 316 -1.00 -21.03 12.33
C HIS A 316 -0.78 -20.62 10.87
N PHE A 317 -0.50 -19.34 10.65
CA PHE A 317 -0.31 -18.77 9.33
C PHE A 317 0.88 -17.80 9.30
N GLY A 318 1.72 -17.96 8.29
CA GLY A 318 2.70 -16.99 7.85
C GLY A 318 2.14 -16.10 6.74
N ALA A 319 2.71 -14.91 6.55
CA ALA A 319 2.41 -14.09 5.37
C ALA A 319 3.62 -13.29 4.89
N GLY A 320 3.65 -12.97 3.59
CA GLY A 320 4.70 -12.14 2.98
C GLY A 320 4.37 -11.64 1.59
N ILE A 321 4.59 -10.35 1.34
CA ILE A 321 4.31 -9.67 0.07
C ILE A 321 5.47 -8.80 -0.44
N ASP A 322 6.44 -8.47 0.43
CA ASP A 322 7.45 -7.47 0.09
C ASP A 322 8.49 -7.99 -0.92
N PRO A 323 8.87 -7.18 -1.93
CA PRO A 323 9.86 -7.56 -2.94
C PRO A 323 11.32 -7.37 -2.48
N ASN A 324 11.54 -6.95 -1.24
CA ASN A 324 12.81 -6.38 -0.78
C ASN A 324 13.77 -7.43 -0.19
N ALA A 325 15.08 -7.24 -0.41
CA ALA A 325 16.15 -8.15 0.01
C ALA A 325 16.09 -8.60 1.50
N PRO A 326 15.79 -7.73 2.49
CA PRO A 326 15.72 -8.13 3.90
C PRO A 326 14.70 -9.24 4.21
N GLN A 327 13.75 -9.49 3.31
CA GLN A 327 12.80 -10.60 3.48
C GLN A 327 13.46 -11.97 3.38
N TYR A 328 14.57 -12.08 2.62
CA TYR A 328 15.31 -13.33 2.56
C TYR A 328 15.85 -13.71 3.94
N ASP A 329 16.49 -12.76 4.63
CA ASP A 329 17.06 -13.00 5.95
C ASP A 329 15.94 -13.38 6.95
N ARG A 330 14.83 -12.63 6.94
CA ARG A 330 13.67 -12.91 7.80
C ARG A 330 13.09 -14.32 7.60
N LEU A 331 12.90 -14.76 6.35
CA LEU A 331 12.31 -16.07 6.09
C LEU A 331 13.31 -17.23 6.13
N SER A 332 14.60 -16.98 5.93
CA SER A 332 15.63 -18.03 5.94
C SER A 332 16.02 -18.47 7.36
N THR A 333 15.87 -17.60 8.36
CA THR A 333 16.10 -17.92 9.78
C THR A 333 14.87 -18.48 10.49
N ASN A 334 13.77 -18.70 9.77
CA ASN A 334 12.53 -19.20 10.33
C ASN A 334 12.65 -20.69 10.76
N SER A 335 12.27 -21.01 12.01
CA SER A 335 12.22 -22.38 12.54
C SER A 335 10.82 -23.02 12.42
N SER A 336 9.80 -22.24 12.08
CA SER A 336 8.45 -22.69 11.71
C SER A 336 8.39 -23.12 10.25
N PHE A 337 9.13 -24.19 9.90
CA PHE A 337 9.34 -24.62 8.51
C PHE A 337 8.04 -24.99 7.78
N GLU A 338 7.11 -25.69 8.43
CA GLU A 338 5.91 -26.25 7.79
C GLU A 338 4.66 -25.37 7.95
N THR A 339 4.80 -24.14 8.46
CA THR A 339 3.68 -23.20 8.60
C THR A 339 3.11 -22.80 7.23
N PRO A 340 1.79 -22.94 7.01
CA PRO A 340 1.14 -22.43 5.79
C PRO A 340 1.35 -20.93 5.61
N PHE A 341 1.69 -20.52 4.39
CA PHE A 341 2.22 -19.19 4.13
C PHE A 341 1.44 -18.48 3.03
N PHE A 342 0.77 -17.38 3.37
CA PHE A 342 0.09 -16.50 2.43
C PHE A 342 1.07 -15.63 1.67
N TYR A 343 0.96 -15.58 0.34
CA TYR A 343 1.83 -14.77 -0.49
C TYR A 343 1.12 -14.27 -1.74
N ARG A 344 1.71 -13.24 -2.34
CA ARG A 344 1.48 -12.82 -3.73
C ARG A 344 2.77 -12.93 -4.52
N ASN A 345 2.68 -13.03 -5.84
CA ASN A 345 3.84 -13.23 -6.71
C ASN A 345 4.85 -12.05 -6.69
N ARG A 346 4.51 -10.91 -6.07
CA ARG A 346 5.45 -9.80 -5.81
C ARG A 346 6.54 -10.14 -4.78
N LEU A 347 6.30 -11.08 -3.87
CA LEU A 347 7.25 -11.47 -2.82
C LEU A 347 8.64 -11.76 -3.41
N LEU A 348 9.70 -11.32 -2.74
CA LEU A 348 11.08 -11.57 -3.18
C LEU A 348 11.30 -13.05 -3.55
N HIS A 349 11.68 -13.35 -4.80
CA HIS A 349 11.78 -14.73 -5.30
C HIS A 349 12.72 -15.61 -4.46
N LYS A 350 13.84 -15.04 -4.00
CA LYS A 350 14.76 -15.75 -3.10
C LYS A 350 14.10 -16.15 -1.79
N ALA A 351 13.31 -15.26 -1.19
CA ALA A 351 12.59 -15.52 0.06
C ALA A 351 11.42 -16.50 -0.18
N PHE A 352 10.72 -16.39 -1.31
CA PHE A 352 9.69 -17.35 -1.71
C PHE A 352 10.23 -18.80 -1.75
N ASN A 353 11.45 -19.00 -2.24
CA ASN A 353 12.09 -20.31 -2.31
C ASN A 353 12.51 -20.89 -0.95
N THR A 354 12.53 -20.10 0.13
CA THR A 354 12.77 -20.60 1.49
C THR A 354 11.48 -21.08 2.17
N ILE A 355 10.30 -20.85 1.58
CA ILE A 355 9.03 -21.34 2.13
C ILE A 355 8.95 -22.86 1.94
N HIS A 356 8.94 -23.59 3.07
CA HIS A 356 8.82 -25.03 3.13
C HIS A 356 7.36 -25.50 3.27
N GLY A 357 6.55 -24.81 4.06
CA GLY A 357 5.13 -25.13 4.28
C GLY A 357 4.23 -24.93 3.06
N PRO A 358 2.92 -25.23 3.18
CA PRO A 358 1.95 -25.00 2.11
C PRO A 358 1.95 -23.55 1.65
N ARG A 359 2.17 -23.32 0.36
CA ARG A 359 2.15 -21.99 -0.27
C ARG A 359 0.72 -21.62 -0.63
N LEU A 360 0.17 -20.59 0.03
CA LEU A 360 -1.20 -20.12 -0.13
C LEU A 360 -1.18 -18.88 -1.04
N TYR A 361 -1.44 -19.08 -2.33
CA TYR A 361 -1.50 -18.01 -3.31
C TYR A 361 -2.77 -17.19 -3.12
N VAL A 362 -2.60 -15.90 -2.82
CA VAL A 362 -3.68 -14.91 -2.84
C VAL A 362 -3.70 -14.27 -4.22
N THR A 363 -4.87 -14.18 -4.85
CA THR A 363 -4.98 -13.57 -6.18
C THR A 363 -4.65 -12.08 -6.18
N GLY A 364 -4.22 -11.58 -7.35
CA GLY A 364 -3.78 -10.19 -7.54
C GLY A 364 -2.27 -9.98 -7.36
N SER A 365 -1.80 -8.77 -7.69
CA SER A 365 -0.36 -8.46 -7.67
C SER A 365 0.03 -7.05 -7.22
N GLY A 366 -0.90 -6.32 -6.59
CA GLY A 366 -0.61 -5.05 -5.90
C GLY A 366 -0.01 -3.99 -6.82
N GLY A 367 -0.83 -3.38 -7.68
CA GLY A 367 -0.42 -2.27 -8.56
C GLY A 367 -0.03 -2.64 -9.99
N TYR A 368 -0.18 -3.91 -10.38
CA TYR A 368 -0.08 -4.39 -11.77
C TYR A 368 -1.25 -5.31 -12.11
N ASP A 369 -1.62 -5.34 -13.39
CA ASP A 369 -2.73 -6.18 -13.89
C ASP A 369 -2.27 -7.55 -14.39
N ILE A 370 -0.96 -7.80 -14.46
CA ILE A 370 -0.40 -9.01 -15.07
C ILE A 370 -0.87 -10.31 -14.41
N SER A 371 -1.16 -10.30 -13.11
CA SER A 371 -1.73 -11.47 -12.42
C SER A 371 -3.05 -11.91 -13.05
N SER A 372 -3.88 -10.97 -13.49
CA SER A 372 -5.19 -11.24 -14.08
C SER A 372 -5.07 -12.06 -15.36
N PHE A 373 -4.07 -11.79 -16.20
CA PHE A 373 -3.82 -12.57 -17.43
C PHE A 373 -3.53 -14.05 -17.11
N PHE A 374 -2.65 -14.31 -16.15
CA PHE A 374 -2.32 -15.68 -15.75
C PHE A 374 -3.50 -16.36 -15.06
N GLU A 375 -4.19 -15.67 -14.16
CA GLU A 375 -5.35 -16.19 -13.43
C GLU A 375 -6.49 -16.56 -14.39
N GLU A 376 -6.84 -15.68 -15.33
CA GLU A 376 -7.83 -15.94 -16.38
C GLU A 376 -7.42 -17.13 -17.25
N GLY A 377 -6.17 -17.16 -17.72
CA GLY A 377 -5.63 -18.24 -18.54
C GLY A 377 -5.54 -19.60 -17.84
N LEU A 378 -5.49 -19.60 -16.51
CA LEU A 378 -5.46 -20.79 -15.65
C LEU A 378 -6.84 -21.15 -15.07
N GLY A 379 -7.88 -20.36 -15.35
CA GLY A 379 -9.22 -20.55 -14.79
C GLY A 379 -9.29 -20.35 -13.26
N ILE A 380 -8.37 -19.56 -12.70
CA ILE A 380 -8.36 -19.18 -11.29
C ILE A 380 -9.38 -18.05 -11.10
N LYS A 381 -10.27 -18.20 -10.12
CA LYS A 381 -11.26 -17.19 -9.77
C LYS A 381 -10.93 -16.65 -8.39
N GLY A 382 -10.46 -15.40 -8.37
CA GLY A 382 -10.08 -14.71 -7.15
C GLY A 382 -11.18 -13.84 -6.56
N THR A 383 -11.03 -13.50 -5.30
CA THR A 383 -11.74 -12.41 -4.64
C THR A 383 -10.75 -11.29 -4.34
N PRO A 384 -10.98 -10.06 -4.85
CA PRO A 384 -10.08 -8.94 -4.57
C PRO A 384 -10.03 -8.66 -3.07
N ILE A 385 -8.81 -8.59 -2.53
CA ILE A 385 -8.54 -8.06 -1.18
C ILE A 385 -7.46 -6.99 -1.28
N GLU A 386 -7.55 -5.99 -0.40
CA GLU A 386 -6.54 -4.94 -0.29
C GLU A 386 -5.26 -5.52 0.36
N GLU A 387 -4.08 -5.06 -0.07
CA GLU A 387 -2.81 -5.47 0.56
C GLU A 387 -2.49 -4.65 1.81
N GLY A 388 -3.05 -3.44 1.91
CA GLY A 388 -2.63 -2.42 2.87
C GLY A 388 -1.20 -1.94 2.63
N HIS A 389 -0.58 -1.34 3.65
CA HIS A 389 0.76 -0.74 3.52
C HIS A 389 1.90 -1.73 3.85
N ASN A 390 1.59 -2.83 4.52
CA ASN A 390 2.58 -3.81 4.97
C ASN A 390 1.96 -5.19 5.23
N VAL A 391 2.79 -6.15 5.62
CA VAL A 391 2.38 -7.54 5.89
C VAL A 391 1.36 -7.70 7.01
N VAL A 392 1.31 -6.80 7.99
CA VAL A 392 0.32 -6.87 9.08
C VAL A 392 -1.06 -6.43 8.59
N ASN A 393 -1.14 -5.38 7.78
CA ASN A 393 -2.39 -5.01 7.12
C ASN A 393 -2.87 -6.14 6.18
N PHE A 394 -1.95 -6.79 5.47
CA PHE A 394 -2.27 -7.97 4.67
C PHE A 394 -2.81 -9.13 5.52
N CYS A 395 -2.23 -9.40 6.69
CA CYS A 395 -2.76 -10.38 7.65
C CYS A 395 -4.16 -9.99 8.15
N LEU A 396 -4.45 -8.70 8.36
CA LEU A 396 -5.77 -8.22 8.77
C LEU A 396 -6.82 -8.50 7.71
N GLU A 397 -6.53 -8.14 6.46
CA GLU A 397 -7.40 -8.40 5.31
C GLU A 397 -7.63 -9.90 5.11
N ILE A 398 -6.58 -10.72 5.21
CA ILE A 398 -6.73 -12.18 5.15
C ILE A 398 -7.59 -12.70 6.30
N ALA A 399 -7.31 -12.32 7.55
CA ALA A 399 -8.09 -12.79 8.71
C ALA A 399 -9.57 -12.41 8.56
N HIS A 400 -9.86 -11.20 8.09
CA HIS A 400 -11.20 -10.75 7.76
C HIS A 400 -11.83 -11.58 6.62
N ALA A 401 -11.12 -11.80 5.52
CA ALA A 401 -11.59 -12.60 4.39
C ALA A 401 -11.86 -14.07 4.78
N LEU A 402 -11.06 -14.64 5.68
CA LEU A 402 -11.30 -15.96 6.28
C LEU A 402 -12.57 -16.01 7.16
N GLY A 403 -13.14 -14.86 7.52
CA GLY A 403 -14.34 -14.70 8.33
C GLY A 403 -14.09 -14.60 9.84
N CYS A 404 -12.85 -14.36 10.25
CA CYS A 404 -12.47 -14.35 11.66
C CYS A 404 -13.15 -13.20 12.42
N ASN A 405 -13.61 -13.49 13.65
CA ASN A 405 -14.22 -12.50 14.54
C ASN A 405 -14.18 -13.02 15.99
N PRO A 406 -13.62 -12.28 16.97
CA PRO A 406 -12.90 -11.01 16.83
C PRO A 406 -11.54 -11.16 16.14
N ILE A 407 -11.00 -10.03 15.67
CA ILE A 407 -9.61 -9.90 15.21
C ILE A 407 -8.85 -9.08 16.26
N ILE A 408 -7.75 -9.64 16.76
CA ILE A 408 -7.01 -9.16 17.93
C ILE A 408 -5.57 -8.89 17.51
N PHE A 409 -5.03 -7.71 17.82
CA PHE A 409 -3.62 -7.39 17.58
C PHE A 409 -2.79 -7.55 18.84
N VAL A 410 -1.58 -8.12 18.73
CA VAL A 410 -0.63 -8.26 19.84
C VAL A 410 0.76 -7.88 19.35
N GLY A 411 1.54 -7.14 20.14
CA GLY A 411 2.91 -6.75 19.76
C GLY A 411 2.97 -5.74 18.62
N MET A 412 1.93 -4.93 18.43
CA MET A 412 1.84 -3.88 17.39
C MET A 412 2.11 -2.51 17.99
N ASP A 413 3.33 -2.30 18.46
CA ASP A 413 3.70 -1.10 19.22
C ASP A 413 3.66 0.18 18.37
N LEU A 414 4.08 0.10 17.11
CA LEU A 414 4.10 1.24 16.18
C LEU A 414 4.87 2.45 16.76
N ALA A 415 5.90 2.17 17.53
CA ALA A 415 6.68 3.13 18.29
C ALA A 415 8.00 2.51 18.74
N TYR A 416 8.93 3.36 19.19
CA TYR A 416 10.15 2.94 19.87
C TYR A 416 9.86 2.66 21.35
N THR A 417 9.15 1.57 21.65
CA THR A 417 8.85 1.15 23.03
C THR A 417 10.14 0.79 23.75
N ASP A 418 10.38 1.39 24.91
CA ASP A 418 11.64 1.25 25.67
C ASP A 418 12.89 1.52 24.79
N MET A 419 12.76 2.44 23.84
CA MET A 419 13.78 2.80 22.84
C MET A 419 14.20 1.64 21.92
N LYS A 420 13.33 0.66 21.74
CA LYS A 420 13.50 -0.44 20.79
C LYS A 420 12.43 -0.39 19.71
N ALA A 421 12.82 -0.65 18.47
CA ALA A 421 11.86 -0.75 17.35
C ALA A 421 11.20 -2.13 17.26
N TYR A 422 11.87 -3.17 17.76
CA TYR A 422 11.45 -4.57 17.63
C TYR A 422 11.63 -5.34 18.95
N ALA A 423 10.92 -6.45 19.08
CA ALA A 423 11.18 -7.46 20.10
C ALA A 423 12.55 -8.12 19.87
N SER A 424 13.00 -8.87 20.86
CA SER A 424 14.18 -9.74 20.75
C SER A 424 14.02 -10.74 19.57
N GLY A 425 15.15 -11.23 19.03
CA GLY A 425 15.15 -12.23 17.94
C GLY A 425 14.92 -11.70 16.52
N VAL A 426 14.65 -10.40 16.35
CA VAL A 426 14.46 -9.78 15.03
C VAL A 426 15.76 -9.19 14.47
N ILE A 427 16.53 -8.46 15.30
CA ILE A 427 17.82 -7.83 14.97
C ILE A 427 18.70 -7.87 16.23
N GLU A 428 20.00 -8.17 16.10
CA GLU A 428 20.95 -8.31 17.21
C GLU A 428 21.16 -7.01 18.03
N ASP A 429 21.06 -5.83 17.42
CA ASP A 429 21.11 -4.53 18.11
C ASP A 429 19.96 -3.63 17.61
N ASN A 430 18.93 -3.47 18.44
CA ASN A 430 17.70 -2.77 18.07
C ASN A 430 17.37 -1.57 18.96
N ARG A 431 18.29 -1.20 19.87
CA ARG A 431 18.17 -0.02 20.71
C ARG A 431 18.59 1.22 19.93
N VAL A 432 17.84 2.29 20.11
CA VAL A 432 18.12 3.59 19.49
C VAL A 432 18.27 4.68 20.54
N GLU A 433 19.17 5.62 20.32
CA GLU A 433 19.28 6.81 21.16
C GLU A 433 18.31 7.89 20.67
N ALA A 434 17.73 8.65 21.60
CA ALA A 434 16.73 9.67 21.27
C ALA A 434 17.29 10.79 20.37
N ALA A 435 18.58 11.13 20.53
CA ALA A 435 19.25 12.13 19.71
C ALA A 435 19.34 11.69 18.24
N ASP A 436 19.65 10.43 17.98
CA ASP A 436 19.85 9.90 16.62
C ASP A 436 18.54 9.92 15.81
N ILE A 437 17.42 9.57 16.46
CA ILE A 437 16.11 9.51 15.79
C ILE A 437 15.40 10.87 15.68
N THR A 438 15.79 11.87 16.49
CA THR A 438 15.15 13.20 16.47
C THR A 438 15.90 14.24 15.63
N THR A 439 17.20 14.07 15.44
CA THR A 439 18.06 15.03 14.70
C THR A 439 18.22 14.70 13.22
N THR A 440 17.64 13.59 12.74
CA THR A 440 17.71 13.21 11.33
C THR A 440 17.03 14.24 10.43
N GLN A 441 17.68 14.57 9.30
CA GLN A 441 17.11 15.46 8.28
C GLN A 441 16.09 14.74 7.38
N ASN A 442 16.01 13.41 7.47
CA ASN A 442 15.04 12.64 6.71
C ASN A 442 13.68 12.64 7.41
N ILE A 443 12.69 13.32 6.83
CA ILE A 443 11.33 13.44 7.36
C ILE A 443 10.68 12.07 7.60
N ASP A 444 11.00 11.06 6.79
CA ASP A 444 10.45 9.70 6.91
C ASP A 444 11.05 8.92 8.10
N GLN A 445 12.17 9.40 8.65
CA GLN A 445 12.87 8.81 9.80
C GLN A 445 12.84 9.70 11.04
N ALA A 446 12.34 10.93 10.91
CA ALA A 446 12.26 11.88 12.01
C ALA A 446 11.23 11.41 13.03
N ALA A 447 11.70 11.09 14.24
CA ALA A 447 10.85 10.67 15.32
C ALA A 447 9.95 11.80 15.82
N LEU A 448 8.69 11.47 16.05
CA LEU A 448 7.66 12.32 16.59
C LEU A 448 7.34 11.89 18.01
N LEU A 449 7.16 12.85 18.91
CA LEU A 449 6.68 12.58 20.24
C LEU A 449 5.15 12.50 20.24
N LYS A 450 4.60 11.38 20.68
CA LYS A 450 3.16 11.14 20.85
C LYS A 450 2.89 10.60 22.25
N THR A 451 1.61 10.42 22.55
CA THR A 451 1.17 9.78 23.79
C THR A 451 0.88 8.31 23.50
N ASP A 452 1.41 7.41 24.32
CA ASP A 452 1.16 5.98 24.25
C ASP A 452 -0.22 5.60 24.81
N ILE A 453 -0.56 4.32 24.76
CA ILE A 453 -1.82 3.76 25.27
C ILE A 453 -2.01 3.91 26.80
N TYR A 454 -0.96 4.27 27.53
CA TYR A 454 -0.96 4.49 28.98
C TYR A 454 -0.90 5.97 29.37
N GLY A 455 -0.94 6.89 28.40
CA GLY A 455 -0.85 8.32 28.66
C GLY A 455 0.58 8.85 28.81
N LYS A 456 1.61 8.05 28.50
CA LYS A 456 3.03 8.42 28.62
C LYS A 456 3.60 8.90 27.28
N PRO A 457 4.62 9.79 27.29
CA PRO A 457 5.28 10.21 26.06
C PRO A 457 6.04 9.05 25.42
N ILE A 458 5.93 8.91 24.09
CA ILE A 458 6.62 7.88 23.30
C ILE A 458 7.07 8.43 21.95
N TYR A 459 8.23 7.96 21.48
CA TYR A 459 8.72 8.27 20.14
C TYR A 459 8.13 7.32 19.10
N THR A 460 7.62 7.85 18.01
CA THR A 460 7.08 7.10 16.88
C THR A 460 7.50 7.74 15.55
N LEU A 461 7.21 7.08 14.43
CA LEU A 461 7.47 7.58 13.09
C LEU A 461 6.14 7.82 12.39
N TRP A 462 6.13 8.76 11.44
CA TRP A 462 4.90 9.04 10.70
C TRP A 462 4.33 7.82 9.96
N LYS A 463 5.19 6.97 9.38
CA LYS A 463 4.74 5.73 8.74
C LYS A 463 4.00 4.79 9.70
N TRP A 464 4.36 4.78 10.98
CA TRP A 464 3.72 3.99 12.02
C TRP A 464 2.41 4.63 12.48
N ILE A 465 2.33 5.96 12.48
CA ILE A 465 1.07 6.69 12.69
C ILE A 465 0.10 6.36 11.55
N ALA A 466 0.55 6.44 10.28
CA ALA A 466 -0.26 6.11 9.11
C ALA A 466 -0.76 4.65 9.16
N GLU A 467 0.09 3.72 9.61
CA GLU A 467 -0.29 2.33 9.82
C GLU A 467 -1.37 2.17 10.92
N ALA A 468 -1.24 2.88 12.04
CA ALA A 468 -2.25 2.89 13.09
C ALA A 468 -3.59 3.47 12.60
N GLU A 469 -3.54 4.58 11.85
CA GLU A 469 -4.71 5.20 11.23
C GLU A 469 -5.40 4.27 10.24
N TRP A 470 -4.64 3.55 9.41
CA TRP A 470 -5.18 2.58 8.45
C TRP A 470 -5.96 1.46 9.16
N ILE A 471 -5.44 0.92 10.27
CA ILE A 471 -6.16 -0.09 11.08
C ILE A 471 -7.44 0.50 11.70
N GLY A 472 -7.40 1.76 12.14
CA GLY A 472 -8.56 2.47 12.67
C GLY A 472 -9.64 2.72 11.61
N ASP A 473 -9.24 3.10 10.39
CA ASP A 473 -10.12 3.30 9.25
C ASP A 473 -10.73 1.98 8.76
N PHE A 474 -9.94 0.90 8.75
CA PHE A 474 -10.44 -0.46 8.50
C PHE A 474 -11.53 -0.84 9.53
N ALA A 475 -11.27 -0.68 10.83
CA ALA A 475 -12.27 -0.98 11.86
C ALA A 475 -13.56 -0.13 11.73
N LYS A 476 -13.44 1.12 11.25
CA LYS A 476 -14.58 2.01 10.96
C LYS A 476 -15.36 1.55 9.73
N ALA A 477 -14.69 1.08 8.69
CA ALA A 477 -15.30 0.58 7.46
C ALA A 477 -16.02 -0.77 7.66
N HIS A 478 -15.60 -1.55 8.65
CA HIS A 478 -16.10 -2.89 8.95
C HIS A 478 -16.74 -2.98 10.35
N PRO A 479 -17.90 -2.34 10.61
CA PRO A 479 -18.53 -2.32 11.94
C PRO A 479 -19.09 -3.69 12.37
N ASP A 480 -19.19 -4.66 11.47
CA ASP A 480 -19.68 -6.02 11.71
C ASP A 480 -18.63 -6.94 12.37
N ILE A 481 -17.34 -6.60 12.26
CA ILE A 481 -16.25 -7.31 12.92
C ILE A 481 -15.78 -6.56 14.16
N ARG A 482 -15.36 -7.33 15.17
CA ARG A 482 -14.78 -6.75 16.38
C ARG A 482 -13.25 -6.74 16.26
N VAL A 483 -12.71 -5.58 15.98
CA VAL A 483 -11.26 -5.33 16.04
C VAL A 483 -10.87 -4.88 17.44
N ILE A 484 -9.82 -5.48 18.01
CA ILE A 484 -9.33 -5.17 19.36
C ILE A 484 -7.81 -5.04 19.33
N ASN A 485 -7.30 -3.98 19.96
CA ASN A 485 -5.87 -3.88 20.21
C ASN A 485 -5.55 -4.51 21.57
N ALA A 486 -4.88 -5.65 21.56
CA ALA A 486 -4.35 -6.33 22.74
C ALA A 486 -2.85 -6.10 22.95
N THR A 487 -2.27 -5.12 22.24
CA THR A 487 -0.88 -4.68 22.43
C THR A 487 -0.77 -3.94 23.74
N GLU A 488 0.20 -4.34 24.58
CA GLU A 488 0.44 -3.78 25.92
C GLU A 488 1.60 -2.79 25.92
N GLY A 489 1.68 -1.98 24.87
CA GLY A 489 2.63 -0.89 24.67
C GLY A 489 2.32 -0.09 23.40
N GLY A 490 3.09 0.97 23.16
CA GLY A 490 3.05 1.68 21.88
C GLY A 490 1.92 2.69 21.71
N LEU A 491 1.71 3.11 20.46
CA LEU A 491 0.85 4.23 20.07
C LEU A 491 -0.66 3.93 20.22
N GLY A 492 -1.06 2.67 20.02
CA GLY A 492 -2.47 2.30 19.90
C GLY A 492 -3.05 2.59 18.51
N PHE A 493 -4.32 2.26 18.29
CA PHE A 493 -5.00 2.53 17.01
C PHE A 493 -6.22 3.45 17.24
N PRO A 494 -6.39 4.51 16.44
CA PRO A 494 -7.56 5.36 16.53
C PRO A 494 -8.87 4.56 16.43
N ARG A 495 -9.84 4.87 17.29
CA ARG A 495 -11.19 4.27 17.28
C ARG A 495 -11.26 2.76 17.58
N VAL A 496 -10.14 2.11 17.90
CA VAL A 496 -10.10 0.69 18.30
C VAL A 496 -9.86 0.60 19.82
N PRO A 497 -10.61 -0.25 20.56
CA PRO A 497 -10.41 -0.39 21.99
C PRO A 497 -9.10 -1.11 22.32
N ASN A 498 -8.35 -0.55 23.28
CA ASN A 498 -7.17 -1.17 23.87
C ASN A 498 -7.52 -1.96 25.14
N LYS A 499 -7.04 -3.21 25.23
CA LYS A 499 -7.25 -4.15 26.35
C LYS A 499 -6.02 -5.03 26.54
N THR A 500 -5.83 -5.69 27.68
CA THR A 500 -4.74 -6.68 27.79
C THR A 500 -5.11 -7.96 27.06
N LEU A 501 -4.12 -8.74 26.60
CA LEU A 501 -4.41 -10.02 25.96
C LEU A 501 -5.14 -10.96 26.93
N GLN A 502 -4.83 -10.89 28.22
CA GLN A 502 -5.50 -11.67 29.26
C GLN A 502 -6.99 -11.36 29.38
N GLU A 503 -7.37 -10.07 29.37
CA GLU A 503 -8.78 -9.65 29.40
C GLU A 503 -9.54 -10.11 28.15
N VAL A 504 -8.93 -9.92 26.97
CA VAL A 504 -9.52 -10.32 25.69
C VAL A 504 -9.70 -11.83 25.64
N ALA A 505 -8.69 -12.59 26.09
CA ALA A 505 -8.76 -14.04 26.16
C ALA A 505 -9.87 -14.53 27.09
N GLY A 506 -9.94 -14.00 28.31
CA GLY A 506 -11.01 -14.37 29.25
C GLY A 506 -12.41 -14.05 28.72
N LYS A 507 -12.56 -12.98 27.95
CA LYS A 507 -13.86 -12.55 27.43
C LYS A 507 -14.29 -13.31 26.17
N TYR A 508 -13.40 -13.45 25.20
CA TYR A 508 -13.75 -13.87 23.84
C TYR A 508 -13.18 -15.25 23.43
N LEU A 509 -12.09 -15.71 24.05
CA LEU A 509 -11.39 -16.96 23.69
C LEU A 509 -11.87 -18.14 24.56
N ARG A 510 -13.13 -18.55 24.34
CA ARG A 510 -13.82 -19.54 25.19
C ARG A 510 -13.82 -20.96 24.65
N GLU A 511 -13.78 -21.12 23.33
CA GLU A 511 -13.85 -22.42 22.68
C GLU A 511 -12.47 -22.95 22.32
N ASN A 512 -12.34 -24.28 22.25
CA ASN A 512 -11.17 -24.95 21.72
C ASN A 512 -11.45 -25.48 20.31
N TYR A 513 -10.43 -25.43 19.47
CA TYR A 513 -10.45 -25.84 18.08
C TYR A 513 -9.26 -26.75 17.75
N ASP A 514 -9.49 -27.72 16.86
CA ASP A 514 -8.45 -28.48 16.19
C ASP A 514 -8.00 -27.69 14.95
N PHE A 515 -7.28 -26.58 15.15
CA PHE A 515 -6.88 -25.73 14.03
C PHE A 515 -5.97 -26.45 13.06
N LYS A 516 -5.08 -27.34 13.52
CA LYS A 516 -4.22 -28.12 12.62
C LYS A 516 -5.06 -28.97 11.67
N GLY A 517 -6.06 -29.71 12.16
CA GLY A 517 -6.98 -30.49 11.33
C GLY A 517 -7.83 -29.64 10.41
N MET A 518 -8.37 -28.52 10.91
CA MET A 518 -9.18 -27.57 10.13
C MET A 518 -8.38 -26.95 8.98
N ILE A 519 -7.23 -26.37 9.29
CA ILE A 519 -6.36 -25.70 8.31
C ILE A 519 -5.87 -26.70 7.27
N HIS A 520 -5.37 -27.87 7.69
CA HIS A 520 -4.96 -28.94 6.78
C HIS A 520 -6.07 -29.29 5.79
N SER A 521 -7.28 -29.53 6.30
CA SER A 521 -8.42 -29.92 5.46
C SER A 521 -8.78 -28.84 4.45
N GLU A 522 -8.91 -27.58 4.88
CA GLU A 522 -9.28 -26.47 4.00
C GLU A 522 -8.20 -26.15 2.96
N ILE A 523 -6.92 -26.23 3.34
CA ILE A 523 -5.80 -26.09 2.38
C ILE A 523 -5.92 -27.14 1.29
N PHE A 524 -6.09 -28.42 1.62
CA PHE A 524 -6.24 -29.45 0.58
C PHE A 524 -7.49 -29.26 -0.28
N ASN A 525 -8.59 -28.76 0.30
CA ASN A 525 -9.79 -28.42 -0.45
C ASN A 525 -9.62 -27.23 -1.41
N SER A 526 -8.59 -26.42 -1.19
CA SER A 526 -8.18 -25.31 -2.06
C SER A 526 -7.13 -25.66 -3.11
N SER A 527 -6.86 -26.95 -3.34
CA SER A 527 -5.92 -27.37 -4.38
C SER A 527 -6.33 -26.86 -5.77
N MET A 528 -5.32 -26.59 -6.60
CA MET A 528 -5.50 -26.10 -7.97
C MET A 528 -5.05 -27.15 -9.00
N PRO A 529 -5.74 -28.31 -9.14
CA PRO A 529 -5.31 -29.38 -10.03
C PRO A 529 -5.29 -28.98 -11.51
N GLN A 530 -6.04 -27.95 -11.89
CA GLN A 530 -6.06 -27.38 -13.24
C GLN A 530 -4.80 -26.57 -13.57
N VAL A 531 -4.08 -26.09 -12.57
CA VAL A 531 -2.85 -25.30 -12.75
C VAL A 531 -1.70 -26.26 -13.02
N LYS A 532 -1.19 -26.22 -14.24
CA LYS A 532 -0.10 -27.07 -14.73
C LYS A 532 1.05 -26.23 -15.25
N LYS A 533 2.29 -26.64 -14.97
CA LYS A 533 3.48 -25.93 -15.44
C LYS A 533 3.49 -25.73 -16.96
N GLU A 534 3.03 -26.71 -17.74
CA GLU A 534 2.99 -26.60 -19.21
C GLU A 534 2.06 -25.46 -19.63
N LYS A 535 0.92 -25.31 -18.95
CA LYS A 535 -0.03 -24.23 -19.25
C LYS A 535 0.52 -22.87 -18.83
N ILE A 536 1.15 -22.75 -17.66
CA ILE A 536 1.81 -21.50 -17.23
C ILE A 536 2.91 -21.12 -18.21
N SER A 537 3.72 -22.09 -18.65
CA SER A 537 4.80 -21.88 -19.62
C SER A 537 4.26 -21.45 -20.97
N SER A 538 3.16 -22.03 -21.44
CA SER A 538 2.46 -21.59 -22.66
C SER A 538 1.96 -20.16 -22.54
N LEU A 539 1.32 -19.78 -21.43
CA LEU A 539 0.86 -18.39 -21.21
C LEU A 539 2.04 -17.41 -21.17
N MET A 540 3.16 -17.81 -20.56
CA MET A 540 4.38 -17.00 -20.54
C MET A 540 4.95 -16.82 -21.97
N GLN A 541 4.90 -17.86 -22.80
CA GLN A 541 5.30 -17.77 -24.21
C GLN A 541 4.35 -16.88 -25.02
N ASP A 542 3.03 -16.97 -24.79
CA ASP A 542 2.03 -16.10 -25.42
C ASP A 542 2.30 -14.63 -25.09
N LEU A 543 2.58 -14.33 -23.81
CA LEU A 543 2.96 -13.00 -23.35
C LEU A 543 4.27 -12.54 -23.99
N GLN A 544 5.29 -13.41 -24.06
CA GLN A 544 6.57 -13.09 -24.68
C GLN A 544 6.39 -12.74 -26.16
N GLN A 545 5.61 -13.52 -26.92
CA GLN A 545 5.34 -13.24 -28.33
C GLN A 545 4.56 -11.93 -28.51
N SER A 546 3.58 -11.67 -27.64
CA SER A 546 2.81 -10.42 -27.65
C SER A 546 3.69 -9.20 -27.37
N LEU A 547 4.59 -9.27 -26.38
CA LEU A 547 5.54 -8.20 -26.10
C LEU A 547 6.54 -7.99 -27.26
N THR A 548 6.97 -9.04 -27.95
CA THR A 548 7.79 -8.92 -29.16
C THR A 548 7.07 -8.14 -30.26
N ARG A 549 5.79 -8.46 -30.52
CA ARG A 549 4.98 -7.69 -31.49
C ARG A 549 4.80 -6.24 -31.04
N CYS A 550 4.53 -6.00 -29.75
CA CYS A 550 4.47 -4.64 -29.21
C CYS A 550 5.76 -3.84 -29.50
N VAL A 551 6.93 -4.47 -29.35
CA VAL A 551 8.22 -3.83 -29.68
C VAL A 551 8.30 -3.46 -31.17
N GLU A 552 7.94 -4.38 -32.05
CA GLU A 552 7.91 -4.15 -33.51
C GLU A 552 6.95 -3.00 -33.88
N ASP A 553 5.76 -3.00 -33.29
CA ASP A 553 4.73 -1.98 -33.52
C ASP A 553 5.19 -0.60 -33.03
N PHE A 554 5.79 -0.50 -31.84
CA PHE A 554 6.35 0.75 -31.37
C PHE A 554 7.50 1.25 -32.24
N GLU A 555 8.34 0.35 -32.78
CA GLU A 555 9.40 0.75 -33.72
C GLU A 555 8.83 1.35 -35.00
N VAL A 556 7.72 0.81 -35.51
CA VAL A 556 6.98 1.40 -36.63
C VAL A 556 6.38 2.76 -36.25
N LEU A 557 5.70 2.87 -35.10
CA LEU A 557 5.08 4.13 -34.66
C LEU A 557 6.11 5.25 -34.46
N ILE A 558 7.28 4.92 -33.90
CA ILE A 558 8.39 5.85 -33.73
C ILE A 558 8.85 6.36 -35.10
N GLU A 559 9.05 5.48 -36.08
CA GLU A 559 9.54 5.89 -37.40
C GLU A 559 8.50 6.70 -38.18
N GLU A 560 7.22 6.30 -38.15
CA GLU A 560 6.12 7.07 -38.77
C GLU A 560 6.03 8.47 -38.16
N THR A 561 6.15 8.60 -36.83
CA THR A 561 6.14 9.89 -36.14
C THR A 561 7.35 10.75 -36.54
N ARG A 562 8.54 10.15 -36.68
CA ARG A 562 9.75 10.83 -37.19
C ARG A 562 9.61 11.30 -38.63
N VAL A 563 8.89 10.56 -39.48
CA VAL A 563 8.59 10.99 -40.86
C VAL A 563 7.72 12.24 -40.85
N ILE A 564 6.66 12.28 -40.04
CA ILE A 564 5.79 13.48 -39.90
C ILE A 564 6.60 14.66 -39.36
N LYS A 565 7.45 14.43 -38.35
CA LYS A 565 8.33 15.45 -37.78
C LYS A 565 9.26 16.05 -38.84
N ARG A 566 10.02 15.22 -39.56
CA ARG A 566 10.94 15.66 -40.62
C ARG A 566 10.25 16.44 -41.73
N ARG A 567 9.03 16.06 -42.10
CA ARG A 567 8.22 16.81 -43.09
C ARG A 567 7.80 18.17 -42.55
N SER A 568 7.32 18.21 -41.31
CA SER A 568 6.90 19.46 -40.66
C SER A 568 8.06 20.45 -40.50
N GLU A 569 9.25 19.95 -40.16
CA GLU A 569 10.50 20.72 -40.10
C GLU A 569 10.92 21.25 -41.48
N LYS A 570 10.89 20.39 -42.51
CA LYS A 570 11.31 20.74 -43.87
C LYS A 570 10.37 21.76 -44.52
N ASP A 571 9.06 21.55 -44.39
CA ASP A 571 8.04 22.35 -45.06
C ASP A 571 7.65 23.60 -44.26
N GLN A 572 8.16 23.73 -43.02
CA GLN A 572 7.86 24.82 -42.08
C GLN A 572 6.35 25.04 -41.90
N LYS A 573 5.58 23.95 -41.89
CA LYS A 573 4.12 23.93 -41.78
C LYS A 573 3.66 22.73 -40.95
N VAL A 574 2.54 22.89 -40.25
CA VAL A 574 1.89 21.78 -39.54
C VAL A 574 1.34 20.78 -40.57
N CYS A 575 1.87 19.56 -40.57
CA CYS A 575 1.44 18.51 -41.48
C CYS A 575 0.13 17.86 -40.98
N PHE A 576 -0.91 17.81 -41.83
CA PHE A 576 -2.19 17.15 -41.53
C PHE A 576 -2.44 15.99 -42.51
N PRO A 577 -2.95 14.83 -42.03
CA PRO A 577 -3.24 14.49 -40.63
C PRO A 577 -1.97 14.32 -39.78
N GLN A 578 -2.05 14.59 -38.47
CA GLN A 578 -0.94 14.42 -37.51
C GLN A 578 -0.68 12.95 -37.14
N GLN A 579 -1.29 12.00 -37.87
CA GLN A 579 -1.11 10.57 -37.75
C GLN A 579 -1.26 9.94 -39.15
N THR A 580 -0.39 9.00 -39.52
CA THR A 580 -0.53 8.25 -40.78
C THR A 580 -1.58 7.16 -40.62
N GLY A 581 -2.25 6.76 -41.71
CA GLY A 581 -3.19 5.63 -41.67
C GLY A 581 -2.53 4.33 -41.20
N LYS A 582 -1.24 4.17 -41.48
CA LYS A 582 -0.41 3.09 -40.93
C LYS A 582 -0.29 3.21 -39.42
N ALA A 583 0.11 4.36 -38.88
CA ALA A 583 0.21 4.56 -37.43
C ALA A 583 -1.11 4.32 -36.69
N ALA A 584 -2.25 4.73 -37.26
CA ALA A 584 -3.56 4.47 -36.67
C ALA A 584 -3.88 2.96 -36.57
N LEU A 585 -3.48 2.17 -37.58
CA LEU A 585 -3.65 0.72 -37.56
C LEU A 585 -2.81 0.07 -36.45
N TYR A 586 -1.52 0.42 -36.37
CA TYR A 586 -0.61 -0.12 -35.35
C TYR A 586 -1.00 0.28 -33.91
N GLU A 587 -1.55 1.47 -33.70
CA GLU A 587 -2.11 1.84 -32.38
C GLU A 587 -3.35 1.00 -32.02
N SER A 588 -4.19 0.66 -33.00
CA SER A 588 -5.32 -0.24 -32.80
C SER A 588 -4.86 -1.67 -32.50
N ASP A 589 -3.85 -2.16 -33.22
CA ASP A 589 -3.29 -3.50 -33.01
C ASP A 589 -2.65 -3.62 -31.62
N LEU A 590 -1.88 -2.60 -31.20
CA LEU A 590 -1.31 -2.52 -29.85
C LEU A 590 -2.36 -2.59 -28.75
N ALA A 591 -3.51 -1.94 -28.91
CA ALA A 591 -4.55 -1.92 -27.90
C ALA A 591 -5.15 -3.32 -27.62
N GLU A 592 -5.07 -4.23 -28.59
CA GLU A 592 -5.56 -5.61 -28.50
C GLU A 592 -4.47 -6.60 -28.03
N GLU A 593 -3.20 -6.19 -28.03
CA GLU A 593 -2.09 -7.05 -27.58
C GLU A 593 -2.15 -7.31 -26.06
N ILE A 594 -1.96 -8.58 -25.69
CA ILE A 594 -1.92 -9.04 -24.29
C ILE A 594 -0.84 -8.29 -23.51
N GLY A 595 0.36 -8.19 -24.10
CA GLY A 595 1.50 -7.48 -23.52
C GLY A 595 1.18 -6.02 -23.25
N TYR A 596 0.48 -5.35 -24.17
CA TYR A 596 0.06 -3.97 -23.95
C TYR A 596 -0.97 -3.89 -22.82
N ARG A 597 -2.05 -4.66 -22.89
CA ARG A 597 -3.16 -4.58 -21.95
C ARG A 597 -2.77 -4.91 -20.51
N TYR A 598 -1.97 -5.96 -20.29
CA TYR A 598 -1.69 -6.47 -18.94
C TYR A 598 -0.30 -6.08 -18.41
N VAL A 599 0.61 -5.59 -19.26
CA VAL A 599 1.92 -5.07 -18.84
C VAL A 599 2.03 -3.58 -19.10
N LEU A 600 1.95 -3.14 -20.36
CA LEU A 600 2.37 -1.78 -20.74
C LEU A 600 1.35 -0.69 -20.42
N HIS A 601 0.06 -1.01 -20.26
CA HIS A 601 -1.00 -0.03 -20.07
C HIS A 601 -0.77 0.86 -18.85
N ILE A 602 -0.45 0.27 -17.69
CA ILE A 602 -0.18 1.02 -16.46
C ILE A 602 1.05 1.93 -16.59
N PHE A 603 2.08 1.48 -17.31
CA PHE A 603 3.25 2.30 -17.62
C PHE A 603 2.89 3.46 -18.55
N ASN A 604 2.01 3.24 -19.52
CA ASN A 604 1.52 4.30 -20.39
C ASN A 604 0.71 5.34 -19.61
N GLU A 605 -0.14 4.92 -18.67
CA GLU A 605 -0.88 5.84 -17.81
C GLU A 605 0.06 6.66 -16.93
N ALA A 606 0.98 5.99 -16.23
CA ALA A 606 1.96 6.64 -15.36
C ALA A 606 2.85 7.62 -16.15
N TYR A 607 3.38 7.19 -17.30
CA TYR A 607 4.26 8.02 -18.11
C TYR A 607 3.54 9.15 -18.84
N THR A 608 2.28 8.97 -19.21
CA THR A 608 1.46 10.05 -19.78
C THR A 608 1.29 11.18 -18.75
N ARG A 609 1.13 10.85 -17.47
CA ARG A 609 1.12 11.87 -16.39
C ARG A 609 2.45 12.64 -16.33
N VAL A 610 3.57 11.96 -16.57
CA VAL A 610 4.90 12.60 -16.69
C VAL A 610 4.95 13.57 -17.88
N LEU A 611 4.54 13.11 -19.06
CA LEU A 611 4.59 13.90 -20.29
C LEU A 611 3.60 15.06 -20.30
N ASN A 612 2.48 14.97 -19.58
CA ASN A 612 1.50 16.05 -19.49
C ASN A 612 2.10 17.34 -18.92
N ARG A 613 3.09 17.24 -18.01
CA ARG A 613 3.82 18.41 -17.50
C ARG A 613 4.64 19.09 -18.59
N GLU A 614 5.34 18.32 -19.42
CA GLU A 614 6.09 18.84 -20.56
C GLU A 614 5.13 19.43 -21.60
N LEU A 615 4.01 18.77 -21.87
CA LEU A 615 2.98 19.23 -22.80
C LEU A 615 2.39 20.60 -22.41
N GLN A 616 2.09 20.81 -21.12
CA GLN A 616 1.64 22.11 -20.63
C GLN A 616 2.71 23.19 -20.84
N GLY A 617 3.99 22.87 -20.63
CA GLY A 617 5.09 23.79 -20.93
C GLY A 617 5.12 24.23 -22.39
N ILE A 618 4.95 23.28 -23.32
CA ILE A 618 4.91 23.54 -24.77
C ILE A 618 3.72 24.44 -25.15
N GLN A 619 2.54 24.21 -24.57
CA GLN A 619 1.33 24.98 -24.88
C GLN A 619 1.44 26.47 -24.49
N HIS A 620 2.19 26.78 -23.43
CA HIS A 620 2.35 28.14 -22.92
C HIS A 620 3.64 28.81 -23.41
N ALA A 621 4.51 28.09 -24.10
CA ALA A 621 5.77 28.62 -24.61
C ALA A 621 5.53 29.61 -25.77
N PRO A 622 6.29 30.72 -25.86
CA PRO A 622 6.17 31.73 -26.91
C PRO A 622 6.83 31.26 -28.22
N ILE A 623 6.40 30.11 -28.74
CA ILE A 623 6.93 29.45 -29.93
C ILE A 623 5.85 29.35 -31.03
N SER A 624 6.28 29.19 -32.28
CA SER A 624 5.36 29.11 -33.42
C SER A 624 4.49 27.84 -33.36
N GLU A 625 3.31 27.85 -33.99
CA GLU A 625 2.43 26.68 -34.08
C GLU A 625 3.14 25.45 -34.67
N VAL A 626 4.04 25.66 -35.64
CA VAL A 626 4.85 24.60 -36.25
C VAL A 626 5.82 24.02 -35.22
N GLN A 627 6.49 24.88 -34.44
CA GLN A 627 7.40 24.46 -33.39
C GLN A 627 6.65 23.70 -32.28
N GLN A 628 5.47 24.18 -31.87
CA GLN A 628 4.61 23.46 -30.92
C GLN A 628 4.22 22.07 -31.44
N ALA A 629 3.89 21.95 -32.73
CA ALA A 629 3.57 20.65 -33.34
C ALA A 629 4.78 19.71 -33.34
N ILE A 630 5.98 20.22 -33.65
CA ILE A 630 7.23 19.45 -33.62
C ILE A 630 7.53 18.95 -32.20
N GLU A 631 7.42 19.80 -31.19
CA GLU A 631 7.68 19.41 -29.79
C GLU A 631 6.63 18.40 -29.28
N LYS A 632 5.37 18.51 -29.71
CA LYS A 632 4.34 17.48 -29.43
C LYS A 632 4.69 16.13 -30.06
N LEU A 633 5.22 16.12 -31.29
CA LEU A 633 5.69 14.89 -31.94
C LEU A 633 6.89 14.29 -31.21
N ASP A 634 7.76 15.12 -30.64
CA ASP A 634 8.88 14.64 -29.80
C ASP A 634 8.40 13.99 -28.49
N LEU A 635 7.40 14.56 -27.83
CA LEU A 635 6.77 13.92 -26.67
C LEU A 635 6.13 12.57 -27.04
N LEU A 636 5.51 12.49 -28.21
CA LEU A 636 4.92 11.25 -28.72
C LEU A 636 5.99 10.17 -28.98
N ILE A 637 7.11 10.55 -29.62
CA ILE A 637 8.27 9.65 -29.82
C ILE A 637 8.82 9.20 -28.47
N LYS A 638 8.99 10.11 -27.51
CA LYS A 638 9.48 9.83 -26.16
C LYS A 638 8.59 8.81 -25.45
N ARG A 639 7.26 8.95 -25.56
CA ARG A 639 6.28 7.97 -25.05
C ARG A 639 6.48 6.59 -25.65
N PHE A 640 6.53 6.49 -26.98
CA PHE A 640 6.67 5.20 -27.66
C PHE A 640 8.02 4.52 -27.37
N VAL A 641 9.10 5.30 -27.29
CA VAL A 641 10.43 4.79 -26.89
C VAL A 641 10.38 4.20 -25.49
N PHE A 642 9.79 4.93 -24.52
CA PHE A 642 9.65 4.44 -23.16
C PHE A 642 8.87 3.11 -23.09
N LEU A 643 7.70 3.02 -23.74
CA LEU A 643 6.90 1.80 -23.73
C LEU A 643 7.58 0.62 -24.43
N ARG A 644 8.27 0.87 -25.54
CA ARG A 644 9.10 -0.13 -26.22
C ARG A 644 10.19 -0.66 -25.29
N ASP A 645 10.84 0.23 -24.54
CA ASP A 645 11.94 -0.15 -23.66
C ASP A 645 11.42 -0.93 -22.44
N VAL A 646 10.25 -0.58 -21.89
CA VAL A 646 9.53 -1.41 -20.89
C VAL A 646 9.27 -2.80 -21.44
N ALA A 647 8.78 -2.91 -22.69
CA ALA A 647 8.52 -4.21 -23.32
C ALA A 647 9.81 -5.04 -23.48
N LYS A 648 10.91 -4.42 -23.94
CA LYS A 648 12.23 -5.05 -24.09
C LYS A 648 12.78 -5.56 -22.74
N VAL A 649 12.66 -4.77 -21.68
CA VAL A 649 13.07 -5.17 -20.33
C VAL A 649 12.27 -6.37 -19.85
N ASN A 650 10.95 -6.37 -20.03
CA ASN A 650 10.10 -7.50 -19.64
C ASN A 650 10.41 -8.76 -20.46
N LEU A 651 10.70 -8.65 -21.76
CA LEU A 651 11.16 -9.78 -22.58
C LEU A 651 12.42 -10.42 -21.99
N GLU A 652 13.39 -9.62 -21.55
CA GLU A 652 14.62 -10.11 -20.94
C GLU A 652 14.35 -10.77 -19.58
N LEU A 653 13.52 -10.17 -18.73
CA LEU A 653 13.14 -10.74 -17.44
C LEU A 653 12.39 -12.08 -17.60
N ILE A 654 11.50 -12.19 -18.58
CA ILE A 654 10.82 -13.45 -18.92
C ILE A 654 11.86 -14.48 -19.37
N ARG A 655 12.79 -14.10 -20.26
CA ARG A 655 13.86 -14.99 -20.74
C ARG A 655 14.70 -15.52 -19.59
N MET A 656 15.13 -14.65 -18.66
CA MET A 656 15.87 -15.03 -17.46
C MET A 656 15.06 -16.01 -16.60
N ALA A 657 13.81 -15.68 -16.30
CA ALA A 657 12.94 -16.53 -15.49
C ALA A 657 12.73 -17.92 -16.11
N MET A 658 12.54 -18.00 -17.43
CA MET A 658 12.39 -19.27 -18.15
C MET A 658 13.68 -20.11 -18.18
N HIS A 659 14.86 -19.49 -18.15
CA HIS A 659 16.16 -20.20 -18.08
C HIS A 659 16.49 -20.72 -16.67
N GLU A 660 16.23 -19.92 -15.64
CA GLU A 660 16.54 -20.28 -14.24
C GLU A 660 15.62 -21.40 -13.71
N HIS A 661 14.46 -21.59 -14.32
CA HIS A 661 13.41 -22.44 -13.77
C HIS A 661 13.63 -23.94 -14.01
N VAL A 662 14.54 -24.54 -13.23
CA VAL A 662 14.64 -26.00 -13.05
C VAL A 662 13.62 -26.42 -11.98
N THR A 663 12.64 -27.24 -12.34
CA THR A 663 11.53 -27.61 -11.44
C THR A 663 11.63 -29.05 -10.99
N LEU A 664 11.41 -29.26 -9.70
CA LEU A 664 11.05 -30.55 -9.14
C LEU A 664 9.59 -30.83 -9.51
N PRO A 665 9.19 -32.08 -9.82
CA PRO A 665 7.80 -32.40 -10.12
C PRO A 665 6.93 -32.10 -8.89
N ALA A 666 6.03 -31.12 -9.00
CA ALA A 666 5.04 -30.83 -7.98
C ALA A 666 3.86 -31.80 -8.17
N THR A 667 3.51 -32.54 -7.11
CA THR A 667 2.30 -33.38 -7.16
C THR A 667 1.11 -32.53 -6.79
N THR A 668 0.21 -32.33 -7.75
CA THR A 668 -1.09 -31.70 -7.53
C THR A 668 -2.14 -32.76 -7.24
N PHE A 669 -3.00 -32.50 -6.25
CA PHE A 669 -4.09 -33.40 -5.87
C PHE A 669 -5.43 -32.85 -6.33
N PRO A 670 -6.39 -33.72 -6.72
CA PRO A 670 -7.76 -33.29 -6.94
C PRO A 670 -8.35 -32.71 -5.66
N LYS A 671 -9.33 -31.81 -5.81
CA LYS A 671 -10.04 -31.27 -4.65
C LYS A 671 -10.71 -32.43 -3.88
N PRO A 672 -10.44 -32.62 -2.57
CA PRO A 672 -11.01 -33.69 -1.77
C PRO A 672 -12.54 -33.58 -1.62
N GLY A 673 -13.14 -32.43 -1.89
CA GLY A 673 -14.60 -32.24 -1.87
C GLY A 673 -15.12 -31.89 -0.48
N LYS A 674 -16.37 -32.24 -0.18
CA LYS A 674 -17.02 -31.82 1.07
C LYS A 674 -16.30 -32.42 2.29
N ILE A 675 -15.74 -31.54 3.11
CA ILE A 675 -15.11 -31.89 4.38
C ILE A 675 -16.19 -32.13 5.44
N THR A 676 -16.00 -33.16 6.26
CA THR A 676 -16.77 -33.41 7.49
C THR A 676 -15.83 -33.61 8.66
N CYS A 677 -16.26 -33.20 9.86
CA CYS A 677 -15.49 -33.34 11.09
C CYS A 677 -16.29 -34.20 12.09
N LYS A 678 -15.60 -35.12 12.76
CA LYS A 678 -16.13 -35.90 13.87
C LYS A 678 -15.26 -35.67 15.10
N GLN A 679 -15.82 -35.00 16.09
CA GLN A 679 -15.15 -34.67 17.35
C GLN A 679 -16.16 -34.66 18.49
N THR A 680 -15.67 -34.90 19.71
CA THR A 680 -16.48 -34.74 20.93
C THR A 680 -16.04 -33.48 21.65
N LYS A 681 -17.00 -32.61 22.02
CA LYS A 681 -16.76 -31.41 22.83
C LYS A 681 -17.50 -31.51 24.16
N VAL A 682 -16.82 -31.26 25.27
CA VAL A 682 -17.38 -31.14 26.62
C VAL A 682 -17.24 -29.68 27.04
N GLN A 683 -18.36 -28.98 27.26
CA GLN A 683 -18.37 -27.55 27.62
C GLN A 683 -17.56 -26.64 26.66
N GLY A 684 -17.58 -26.93 25.35
CA GLY A 684 -16.83 -26.16 24.34
C GLY A 684 -15.36 -26.58 24.16
N VAL A 685 -14.87 -27.51 24.98
CA VAL A 685 -13.50 -28.03 24.96
C VAL A 685 -13.48 -29.39 24.26
N ILE A 686 -12.55 -29.62 23.33
CA ILE A 686 -12.42 -30.90 22.62
C ILE A 686 -11.88 -31.97 23.58
N GLN A 687 -12.49 -33.15 23.57
CA GLN A 687 -12.08 -34.29 24.38
C GLN A 687 -12.13 -35.59 23.55
N GLY A 688 -11.04 -36.34 23.55
CA GLY A 688 -10.90 -37.57 22.78
C GLY A 688 -10.50 -37.35 21.33
N ASN A 689 -10.91 -38.26 20.45
CA ASN A 689 -10.51 -38.21 19.04
C ASN A 689 -11.21 -37.11 18.25
N SER A 690 -10.44 -36.41 17.42
CA SER A 690 -10.86 -35.52 16.35
C SER A 690 -10.47 -36.14 15.01
N PHE A 691 -11.42 -36.19 14.10
CA PHE A 691 -11.20 -36.70 12.75
C PHE A 691 -11.77 -35.74 11.72
N PHE A 692 -11.00 -35.47 10.68
CA PHE A 692 -11.49 -34.79 9.48
C PHE A 692 -11.52 -35.78 8.32
N TYR A 693 -12.61 -35.74 7.56
CA TYR A 693 -12.82 -36.60 6.41
C TYR A 693 -13.19 -35.79 5.18
N ALA A 694 -12.88 -36.33 4.02
CA ALA A 694 -13.44 -35.90 2.76
C ALA A 694 -13.77 -37.12 1.90
N GLN A 695 -15.01 -37.18 1.39
CA GLN A 695 -15.51 -38.32 0.60
C GLN A 695 -15.28 -39.70 1.26
N GLY A 696 -15.34 -39.77 2.60
CA GLY A 696 -15.11 -41.00 3.36
C GLY A 696 -13.64 -41.37 3.57
N GLN A 697 -12.69 -40.63 3.00
CA GLN A 697 -11.26 -40.74 3.29
C GLN A 697 -10.89 -39.83 4.46
N ILE A 698 -9.96 -40.30 5.30
CA ILE A 698 -9.46 -39.54 6.44
C ILE A 698 -8.39 -38.53 5.98
N LEU A 699 -8.54 -37.27 6.39
CA LEU A 699 -7.57 -36.20 6.13
C LEU A 699 -6.74 -35.90 7.37
N SER A 700 -7.31 -36.06 8.57
CA SER A 700 -6.56 -36.00 9.82
C SER A 700 -7.18 -36.85 10.92
N SER A 701 -6.33 -37.31 11.83
CA SER A 701 -6.66 -38.04 13.06
C SER A 701 -5.81 -37.47 14.19
N ALA A 702 -6.43 -37.04 15.27
CA ALA A 702 -5.71 -36.56 16.44
C ALA A 702 -6.49 -36.87 17.72
N TYR A 703 -5.77 -37.04 18.83
CA TYR A 703 -6.36 -37.18 20.16
C TYR A 703 -6.15 -35.91 20.99
N PHE A 704 -7.16 -35.55 21.77
CA PHE A 704 -7.18 -34.36 22.60
C PHE A 704 -7.56 -34.68 24.05
N GLU A 705 -6.84 -34.07 25.00
CA GLU A 705 -7.19 -34.05 26.42
C GLU A 705 -7.31 -32.60 26.90
N LYS A 706 -8.45 -32.23 27.50
CA LYS A 706 -8.73 -30.85 27.95
C LYS A 706 -8.51 -29.81 26.82
N GLY A 707 -8.79 -30.21 25.58
CA GLY A 707 -8.67 -29.38 24.39
C GLY A 707 -7.25 -29.20 23.86
N LEU A 708 -6.25 -29.85 24.46
CA LEU A 708 -4.86 -29.85 24.01
C LEU A 708 -4.55 -31.17 23.30
N HIS A 709 -3.72 -31.12 22.25
CA HIS A 709 -3.24 -32.34 21.59
C HIS A 709 -2.47 -33.22 22.56
N GLU A 710 -2.71 -34.53 22.52
CA GLU A 710 -2.01 -35.51 23.33
C GLU A 710 -1.73 -36.76 22.51
N GLY A 711 -0.49 -37.26 22.55
CA GLY A 711 -0.06 -38.42 21.78
C GLY A 711 0.20 -38.12 20.31
N VAL A 712 -0.15 -39.06 19.43
CA VAL A 712 0.18 -39.00 18.00
C VAL A 712 -0.99 -38.42 17.20
N ALA A 713 -0.70 -37.41 16.38
CA ALA A 713 -1.59 -36.91 15.35
C ALA A 713 -1.05 -37.29 13.97
N GLU A 714 -1.95 -37.75 13.09
CA GLU A 714 -1.63 -38.16 11.73
C GLU A 714 -2.47 -37.35 10.75
N PHE A 715 -1.81 -36.88 9.69
CA PHE A 715 -2.40 -36.08 8.63
C PHE A 715 -2.10 -36.75 7.30
N PHE A 716 -3.07 -36.71 6.39
CA PHE A 716 -3.02 -37.45 5.13
C PHE A 716 -3.27 -36.53 3.94
N TYR A 717 -2.62 -36.85 2.83
CA TYR A 717 -2.96 -36.32 1.52
C TYR A 717 -4.32 -36.86 1.05
N PRO A 718 -4.99 -36.19 0.08
CA PRO A 718 -6.23 -36.69 -0.52
C PRO A 718 -6.10 -38.07 -1.19
N ASN A 719 -4.89 -38.53 -1.52
CA ASN A 719 -4.66 -39.88 -2.05
C ASN A 719 -4.46 -40.95 -0.95
N GLY A 720 -4.56 -40.58 0.33
CA GLY A 720 -4.36 -41.47 1.48
C GLY A 720 -2.91 -41.67 1.91
N GLN A 721 -1.91 -41.10 1.20
CA GLN A 721 -0.52 -41.13 1.66
C GLN A 721 -0.33 -40.24 2.89
N PRO A 722 0.62 -40.57 3.79
CA PRO A 722 0.90 -39.74 4.96
C PRO A 722 1.43 -38.38 4.51
N TYR A 723 0.83 -37.30 5.03
CA TYR A 723 1.34 -35.93 4.92
C TYR A 723 2.28 -35.62 6.09
N SER A 724 1.84 -35.95 7.31
CA SER A 724 2.69 -35.81 8.49
C SER A 724 2.26 -36.72 9.63
N ARG A 725 3.24 -37.08 10.47
CA ARG A 725 3.05 -37.73 11.77
C ARG A 725 3.68 -36.84 12.83
N GLN A 726 2.85 -36.30 13.71
CA GLN A 726 3.24 -35.32 14.73
C GLN A 726 2.97 -35.90 16.12
N VAL A 727 3.87 -35.66 17.07
CA VAL A 727 3.81 -36.18 18.43
C VAL A 727 3.70 -35.01 19.40
N PHE A 728 2.72 -35.10 20.30
CA PHE A 728 2.35 -34.04 21.24
C PHE A 728 2.30 -34.56 22.68
N LYS A 729 2.60 -33.64 23.60
CA LYS A 729 2.39 -33.81 25.04
C LYS A 729 1.89 -32.50 25.61
N GLU A 730 0.73 -32.52 26.26
CA GLU A 730 0.09 -31.31 26.82
C GLU A 730 -0.05 -30.16 25.80
N GLY A 731 -0.30 -30.49 24.54
CA GLY A 731 -0.52 -29.53 23.45
C GLY A 731 0.73 -28.97 22.78
N VAL A 732 1.94 -29.23 23.28
CA VAL A 732 3.19 -28.85 22.63
C VAL A 732 3.81 -30.02 21.86
N TRP A 733 4.63 -29.74 20.86
CA TRP A 733 5.38 -30.77 20.14
C TRP A 733 6.41 -31.45 21.06
N GLU A 734 6.45 -32.77 21.01
CA GLU A 734 7.32 -33.62 21.82
C GLU A 734 7.89 -34.74 20.94
N GLY A 735 9.20 -34.96 21.00
CA GLY A 735 9.87 -35.98 20.20
C GLY A 735 9.83 -35.71 18.69
N LYS A 736 9.78 -36.79 17.92
CA LYS A 736 9.98 -36.80 16.46
C LYS A 736 8.72 -36.37 15.70
N GLN A 737 8.86 -35.32 14.87
CA GLN A 737 7.85 -34.83 13.94
C GLN A 737 8.28 -35.14 12.51
N GLU A 738 7.47 -35.88 11.77
CA GLU A 738 7.78 -36.33 10.41
C GLU A 738 6.81 -35.72 9.41
N PHE A 739 7.34 -35.07 8.38
CA PHE A 739 6.59 -34.54 7.25
C PHE A 739 7.07 -35.20 5.98
N TYR A 740 6.15 -35.50 5.07
CA TYR A 740 6.44 -36.25 3.86
C TYR A 740 6.12 -35.41 2.63
N TYR A 741 6.76 -35.76 1.51
CA TYR A 741 6.32 -35.37 0.19
C TYR A 741 5.14 -36.24 -0.26
N PRO A 742 4.37 -35.80 -1.27
CA PRO A 742 3.35 -36.61 -1.92
C PRO A 742 3.80 -38.00 -2.39
N THR A 743 5.10 -38.15 -2.66
CA THR A 743 5.76 -39.40 -3.06
C THR A 743 5.97 -40.38 -1.90
N GLY A 744 5.73 -39.97 -0.65
CA GLY A 744 6.03 -40.72 0.57
C GLY A 744 7.47 -40.56 1.08
N ILE A 745 8.32 -39.81 0.37
CA ILE A 745 9.69 -39.50 0.81
C ILE A 745 9.63 -38.49 1.96
N VAL A 746 10.47 -38.65 2.99
CA VAL A 746 10.57 -37.68 4.09
C VAL A 746 10.99 -36.32 3.53
N LYS A 747 10.20 -35.29 3.82
CA LYS A 747 10.42 -33.89 3.44
C LYS A 747 11.12 -33.13 4.55
N THR A 748 10.67 -33.31 5.78
CA THR A 748 11.16 -32.56 6.94
C THR A 748 11.05 -33.44 8.18
N LEU A 749 12.13 -33.47 8.94
CA LEU A 749 12.23 -34.20 10.18
C LEU A 749 12.64 -33.22 11.28
N LEU A 750 11.79 -33.06 12.29
CA LEU A 750 12.04 -32.16 13.41
C LEU A 750 12.02 -32.93 14.72
N ASN A 751 12.96 -32.68 15.61
CA ASN A 751 12.98 -33.28 16.94
C ASN A 751 12.75 -32.19 17.98
N TYR A 752 11.80 -32.42 18.87
CA TYR A 752 11.40 -31.48 19.92
C TYR A 752 11.54 -32.09 21.32
N GLU A 753 11.81 -31.25 22.31
CA GLU A 753 11.77 -31.61 23.73
C GLU A 753 11.08 -30.49 24.52
N GLY A 754 9.95 -30.80 25.16
CA GLY A 754 9.19 -29.82 25.92
C GLY A 754 8.74 -28.61 25.10
N GLY A 755 8.43 -28.82 23.82
CA GLY A 755 8.07 -27.75 22.87
C GLY A 755 9.24 -27.03 22.21
N LYS A 756 10.48 -27.27 22.63
CA LYS A 756 11.68 -26.63 22.05
C LYS A 756 12.25 -27.43 20.89
N LEU A 757 12.63 -26.77 19.80
CA LEU A 757 13.28 -27.43 18.67
C LEU A 757 14.72 -27.80 19.02
N ILE A 758 15.08 -29.08 18.87
CA ILE A 758 16.43 -29.60 19.15
C ILE A 758 17.23 -29.80 17.85
N THR A 759 16.60 -30.34 16.81
CA THR A 759 17.24 -30.51 15.49
C THR A 759 16.20 -30.45 14.38
N ALA A 760 16.56 -29.90 13.23
CA ALA A 760 15.77 -29.95 12.01
C ALA A 760 16.59 -30.50 10.85
N GLN A 761 16.06 -31.49 10.14
CA GLN A 761 16.61 -32.03 8.90
C GLN A 761 15.61 -31.79 7.77
N LEU A 762 16.08 -31.11 6.73
CA LEU A 762 15.30 -30.79 5.54
C LEU A 762 15.83 -31.63 4.38
N PHE A 763 14.93 -32.24 3.61
CA PHE A 763 15.29 -33.10 2.48
C PHE A 763 14.76 -32.51 1.16
N CYS A 764 15.39 -32.88 0.05
CA CYS A 764 14.90 -32.62 -1.29
C CYS A 764 13.88 -33.70 -1.72
N PRO A 765 13.03 -33.48 -2.75
CA PRO A 765 12.07 -34.49 -3.20
C PRO A 765 12.66 -35.80 -3.70
N ASN A 766 13.95 -35.82 -4.05
CA ASN A 766 14.71 -37.03 -4.39
C ASN A 766 15.27 -37.78 -3.15
N GLY A 767 15.02 -37.28 -1.94
CA GLY A 767 15.47 -37.86 -0.68
C GLY A 767 16.86 -37.41 -0.22
N THR A 768 17.57 -36.56 -0.96
CA THR A 768 18.88 -36.05 -0.50
C THR A 768 18.73 -35.03 0.61
N LEU A 769 19.58 -35.09 1.65
CA LEU A 769 19.60 -34.09 2.72
C LEU A 769 19.94 -32.70 2.13
N LYS A 770 19.02 -31.76 2.31
CA LYS A 770 19.14 -30.35 1.87
C LYS A 770 19.83 -29.50 2.93
N SER A 771 19.45 -29.69 4.19
CA SER A 771 19.98 -28.92 5.32
C SER A 771 19.82 -29.69 6.63
N HIS A 772 20.75 -29.45 7.56
CA HIS A 772 20.67 -29.91 8.94
C HIS A 772 20.93 -28.71 9.84
N VAL A 773 19.94 -28.37 10.66
CA VAL A 773 19.98 -27.23 11.59
C VAL A 773 19.92 -27.76 13.00
N VAL A 774 20.87 -27.33 13.82
CA VAL A 774 20.84 -27.50 15.27
C VAL A 774 20.69 -26.09 15.84
N PRO A 775 19.53 -25.73 16.40
CA PRO A 775 19.38 -24.44 17.07
C PRO A 775 20.45 -24.33 18.15
N LEU A 776 21.13 -23.19 18.23
CA LEU A 776 22.10 -22.94 19.30
C LEU A 776 21.34 -23.02 20.62
N GLY A 777 21.59 -24.09 21.40
CA GLY A 777 21.13 -24.16 22.78
C GLY A 777 21.89 -23.15 23.63
N ASP A 778 21.25 -22.67 24.69
CA ASP A 778 21.79 -21.82 25.76
C ASP A 778 22.94 -22.49 26.57
N GLU A 779 23.82 -23.26 25.93
CA GLU A 779 24.97 -23.89 26.59
C GLU A 779 26.30 -23.43 25.97
N ASN A 780 27.08 -22.75 26.82
CA ASN A 780 28.49 -22.36 26.72
C ASN A 780 28.83 -21.00 26.07
N LEU A 781 28.42 -19.93 26.76
CA LEU A 781 29.35 -18.83 27.06
C LEU A 781 30.27 -19.26 28.22
N SER A 782 31.16 -20.22 27.94
CA SER A 782 32.38 -20.39 28.72
C SER A 782 33.53 -20.24 27.75
N SER A 783 34.24 -19.14 27.95
CA SER A 783 35.50 -18.76 27.35
C SER A 783 36.47 -19.93 27.17
N GLU A 784 37.03 -20.07 25.97
CA GLU A 784 38.48 -20.19 25.74
C GLU A 784 38.85 -19.78 24.31
#